data_AF-A0A946TKX2-F1
#
_entry.id   AF-A0A946TKX2-F1
#
_cell.length_a   1.000
_cell.length_b   1.000
_cell.length_c   1.000
_cell.angle_alpha   90.00
_cell.angle_beta   90.00
_cell.angle_gamma   90.00
#
_symmetry.space_group_name_H-M   'P 1'
#
loop_
_entity.id
_entity.type
_entity.pdbx_description
1 polymer ?
#
loop_
_entity_poly.entity_id
_entity_poly.type
_entity_poly.pdbx_seq_one_letter_code
_entity_poly.pdbx_strand_id
1 'polypeptide(L)'
;MYNITDKSSAVITSNDANTLTVSSLISGAGEEVDVSGNATGTSSATFDDSDNDSYYIGNFPDTGDSYLCLGDSDTSATIDIYSNSNSAWGVDNMDLGATGSVKPVFYYMDGALRVTDGNHGTTNSTKWLGYIKTEFFEGVPEHKLSIEYVGDGGATSDSNAAITGGTLDGVYNRLATAGKIRNASVTYSGGGFTSTSSGSFAPSDNSVVVWAGEANNFLKFYDSWYTEDNDLASPSYFNNSTGDPGVDDIGFNLSVLSPGVTGSESSTWTGATYTCASTFIYDGHQESLLYNQGDVSGSQFTVTDGDKLTLQVYMQDPTTWTTSRKRVTGGRVYCRIEDTDDDWRLLADIDFNRGIRSKLVTDDYGEWQEYGNGDLKTAIISSFEMNPDTYQSINGFSPDESSLTNISYATACVSGRTVYVGGVRRKDEKGIIKLMGDAIFKSVPNKFDTFPTSNRLEVAVRDGENIVHLETYADRILQFKEKTMYIINISQNIEFLEDTYKFMGVKNPAAVAKTDFGVAWVNDVGCYLYDGQSVTNLLEKNGKKVISDTTWQSFANLTPMIGYIPKKRQLIVVEDCSNQGGTGSAYLYDMVTRSWVKAQDDTFIPDEELTNFIVDWNNDLVFADNSNNILKSNRIMSFSEDSKGYIWIGSFLTGLYSYDLK
;
A
#
# COMPACT_ATOMS: atom_id res chain seq x y z
N MET A 1 5.85 25.33 6.22
CA MET A 1 5.08 25.94 7.33
C MET A 1 4.26 27.08 6.75
N TYR A 2 2.98 27.14 7.09
CA TYR A 2 2.03 28.11 6.58
C TYR A 2 1.23 28.69 7.76
N ASN A 3 1.10 30.00 7.84
CA ASN A 3 0.26 30.69 8.81
C ASN A 3 -1.13 30.88 8.21
N ILE A 4 -2.16 30.34 8.85
CA ILE A 4 -3.53 30.41 8.30
C ILE A 4 -4.18 31.79 8.51
N THR A 5 -3.67 32.59 9.46
CA THR A 5 -4.21 33.91 9.80
C THR A 5 -3.83 34.95 8.74
N ASP A 6 -2.53 35.06 8.42
CA ASP A 6 -1.99 36.09 7.52
C ASP A 6 -1.51 35.55 6.15
N LYS A 7 -1.69 34.24 5.93
CA LYS A 7 -1.28 33.50 4.73
C LYS A 7 0.22 33.49 4.47
N SER A 8 1.04 33.94 5.42
CA SER A 8 2.50 33.89 5.29
C SER A 8 3.01 32.45 5.31
N SER A 9 4.16 32.22 4.69
CA SER A 9 4.73 30.87 4.58
C SER A 9 6.24 30.88 4.69
N ALA A 10 6.80 29.76 5.16
CA ALA A 10 8.25 29.52 5.22
C ALA A 10 8.56 28.04 5.01
N VAL A 11 9.70 27.75 4.39
CA VAL A 11 10.20 26.38 4.16
C VAL A 11 11.00 25.94 5.38
N ILE A 12 10.77 24.74 5.89
CA ILE A 12 11.60 24.18 6.98
C ILE A 12 12.96 23.80 6.39
N THR A 13 14.04 24.35 6.94
CA THR A 13 15.40 24.11 6.44
C THR A 13 16.18 23.13 7.33
N SER A 14 15.81 22.94 8.60
CA SER A 14 16.31 21.85 9.45
C SER A 14 15.37 21.56 10.63
N ASN A 15 15.42 20.33 11.14
CA ASN A 15 14.70 19.87 12.33
C ASN A 15 15.61 18.93 13.11
N ASP A 16 16.06 19.31 14.31
CA ASP A 16 16.97 18.51 15.15
C ASP A 16 16.31 17.97 16.43
N ALA A 17 14.99 17.76 16.38
CA ALA A 17 14.09 17.30 17.46
C ALA A 17 13.90 18.30 18.62
N ASN A 18 14.83 19.23 18.84
CA ASN A 18 14.70 20.28 19.86
C ASN A 18 14.47 21.66 19.26
N THR A 19 14.94 21.88 18.04
CA THR A 19 14.83 23.15 17.33
C THR A 19 14.45 22.92 15.87
N LEU A 20 13.66 23.83 15.35
CA LEU A 20 13.19 23.82 13.97
C LEU A 20 13.58 25.16 13.34
N THR A 21 14.35 25.10 12.26
CA THR A 21 14.82 26.28 11.53
C THR A 21 14.04 26.40 10.22
N VAL A 22 13.61 27.61 9.89
CA VAL A 22 12.87 27.93 8.67
C VAL A 22 13.61 28.92 7.80
N SER A 23 13.28 28.94 6.50
CA SER A 23 13.68 29.99 5.56
C SER A 23 13.14 31.35 5.98
N SER A 24 13.57 32.41 5.30
CA SER A 24 12.91 33.72 5.38
C SER A 24 11.41 33.59 5.10
N LEU A 25 10.59 34.33 5.84
CA LEU A 25 9.14 34.43 5.63
C LEU A 25 8.84 34.97 4.22
N ILE A 26 7.83 34.38 3.60
CA ILE A 26 7.22 34.80 2.35
C ILE A 26 5.81 35.30 2.72
N SER A 27 5.53 36.59 2.54
CA SER A 27 4.21 37.18 2.80
C SER A 27 3.17 36.66 1.80
N GLY A 28 2.00 36.23 2.29
CA GLY A 28 0.93 35.67 1.45
C GLY A 28 -0.09 36.67 0.91
N ALA A 29 -0.01 37.95 1.27
CA ALA A 29 -0.93 38.96 0.78
C ALA A 29 -0.32 39.75 -0.39
N GLY A 30 -0.98 39.72 -1.55
CA GLY A 30 -0.88 40.84 -2.49
C GLY A 30 -1.44 42.09 -1.80
N GLU A 31 -0.82 43.26 -2.02
CA GLU A 31 -1.30 44.54 -1.50
C GLU A 31 -2.81 44.70 -1.78
N GLU A 32 -3.64 44.78 -0.74
CA GLU A 32 -4.97 45.37 -0.88
C GLU A 32 -4.79 46.88 -1.09
N VAL A 33 -5.15 47.32 -2.29
CA VAL A 33 -5.14 48.71 -2.71
C VAL A 33 -6.58 49.21 -2.70
N ASP A 34 -6.88 50.26 -1.94
CA ASP A 34 -8.17 50.94 -2.00
C ASP A 34 -8.41 51.50 -3.42
N VAL A 35 -9.67 51.81 -3.77
CA VAL A 35 -10.11 52.42 -5.03
C VAL A 35 -9.36 53.74 -5.34
N SER A 36 -8.68 54.33 -4.35
CA SER A 36 -7.81 55.51 -4.46
C SER A 36 -6.33 55.23 -4.78
N GLY A 37 -5.90 53.96 -4.88
CA GLY A 37 -4.51 53.61 -5.17
C GLY A 37 -3.58 53.59 -3.94
N ASN A 38 -4.13 53.73 -2.73
CA ASN A 38 -3.36 53.72 -1.48
C ASN A 38 -3.35 52.32 -0.86
N ALA A 39 -2.17 51.82 -0.47
CA ALA A 39 -2.03 50.59 0.28
C ALA A 39 -2.60 50.77 1.70
N THR A 40 -3.60 49.96 2.07
CA THR A 40 -4.33 50.09 3.35
C THR A 40 -4.04 48.99 4.36
N GLY A 41 -3.11 48.08 4.08
CA GLY A 41 -2.71 47.03 5.02
C GLY A 41 -1.25 46.63 4.86
N THR A 42 -0.43 46.95 5.86
CA THR A 42 0.85 46.26 6.05
C THR A 42 0.56 44.96 6.79
N SER A 43 0.31 43.85 6.07
CA SER A 43 0.44 42.54 6.70
C SER A 43 1.93 42.35 7.02
N SER A 44 2.29 42.61 8.27
CA SER A 44 3.64 42.39 8.77
C SER A 44 3.96 40.91 8.60
N ALA A 45 4.96 40.58 7.79
CA ALA A 45 5.46 39.21 7.65
C ALA A 45 6.22 38.82 8.93
N THR A 46 5.48 38.60 10.01
CA THR A 46 5.99 38.31 11.35
C THR A 46 5.29 37.09 11.92
N PHE A 47 6.05 36.18 12.53
CA PHE A 47 5.53 35.09 13.37
C PHE A 47 4.99 35.62 14.73
N ASP A 48 4.35 36.80 14.75
CA ASP A 48 4.01 37.49 15.99
C ASP A 48 2.93 36.74 16.79
N ASP A 49 3.09 36.69 18.12
CA ASP A 49 2.24 35.90 19.03
C ASP A 49 0.95 36.64 19.46
N SER A 50 0.78 37.87 19.00
CA SER A 50 -0.23 38.79 19.51
C SER A 50 -1.66 38.43 19.09
N ASP A 51 -1.82 37.69 17.98
CA ASP A 51 -3.10 37.36 17.36
C ASP A 51 -3.38 35.83 17.27
N ASN A 52 -3.02 35.04 18.29
CA ASN A 52 -3.41 33.62 18.41
C ASN A 52 -3.25 32.82 17.09
N ASP A 53 -2.10 33.03 16.43
CA ASP A 53 -1.85 32.50 15.10
C ASP A 53 -1.86 30.98 15.07
N SER A 54 -2.53 30.45 14.07
CA SER A 54 -2.60 29.01 13.83
C SER A 54 -1.70 28.64 12.66
N TYR A 55 -0.79 27.70 12.90
CA TYR A 55 0.23 27.30 11.93
C TYR A 55 -0.01 25.86 11.47
N TYR A 56 0.12 25.63 10.17
CA TYR A 56 0.03 24.32 9.54
C TYR A 56 1.35 23.95 8.84
N ILE A 57 1.78 22.71 9.01
CA ILE A 57 2.93 22.15 8.29
C ILE A 57 2.37 21.27 7.17
N GLY A 58 2.31 21.81 5.95
CA GLY A 58 1.72 21.09 4.80
C GLY A 58 2.53 19.92 4.27
N ASN A 59 3.86 20.00 4.36
CA ASN A 59 4.75 18.91 4.00
C ASN A 59 5.78 18.76 5.12
N PHE A 60 5.80 17.60 5.77
CA PHE A 60 7.03 17.15 6.39
C PHE A 60 8.02 16.86 5.25
N PRO A 61 9.30 17.26 5.34
CA PRO A 61 10.30 16.62 4.49
C PRO A 61 10.17 15.11 4.73
N ASP A 62 10.18 14.29 3.68
CA ASP A 62 10.13 12.83 3.79
C ASP A 62 11.19 12.39 4.81
N THR A 63 10.76 12.18 6.05
CA THR A 63 11.54 11.50 7.07
C THR A 63 11.39 10.02 6.73
N GLY A 64 11.90 9.65 5.55
CA GLY A 64 11.89 8.28 5.07
C GLY A 64 12.74 7.47 6.02
N ASP A 65 12.09 6.64 6.83
CA ASP A 65 12.79 5.64 7.60
C ASP A 65 13.32 4.55 6.65
N SER A 66 14.41 3.89 7.06
CA SER A 66 14.91 2.70 6.38
C SER A 66 14.38 1.47 7.10
N TYR A 67 13.58 0.68 6.39
CA TYR A 67 13.02 -0.55 6.93
C TYR A 67 13.79 -1.78 6.47
N LEU A 68 14.03 -2.72 7.38
CA LEU A 68 14.51 -4.06 7.06
C LEU A 68 13.41 -5.06 7.42
N CYS A 69 13.02 -5.88 6.45
CA CYS A 69 12.03 -6.94 6.66
C CYS A 69 12.73 -8.29 6.70
N LEU A 70 12.52 -9.07 7.76
CA LEU A 70 13.04 -10.42 7.91
C LEU A 70 11.90 -11.36 8.31
N GLY A 71 11.83 -12.54 7.67
CA GLY A 71 10.88 -13.57 8.07
C GLY A 71 11.54 -14.55 9.03
N ASP A 72 10.86 -14.86 10.14
CA ASP A 72 11.15 -16.08 10.90
C ASP A 72 10.59 -17.26 10.11
N SER A 73 11.48 -18.02 9.48
CA SER A 73 11.08 -19.14 8.64
C SER A 73 10.74 -20.40 9.42
N ASP A 74 11.11 -20.56 10.69
CA ASP A 74 11.11 -21.91 11.30
C ASP A 74 9.79 -22.30 11.93
N THR A 75 9.13 -21.37 12.63
CA THR A 75 7.93 -21.69 13.42
C THR A 75 6.75 -20.76 13.17
N SER A 76 7.01 -19.51 12.80
CA SER A 76 6.00 -18.51 12.51
C SER A 76 5.82 -18.30 11.00
N ALA A 77 4.72 -17.67 10.60
CA ALA A 77 4.55 -17.12 9.26
C ALA A 77 4.61 -15.59 9.27
N THR A 78 5.31 -15.02 10.25
CA THR A 78 5.40 -13.56 10.44
C THR A 78 6.65 -13.01 9.78
N ILE A 79 6.51 -11.82 9.21
CA ILE A 79 7.62 -10.98 8.78
C ILE A 79 7.78 -9.86 9.79
N ASP A 80 8.92 -9.83 10.45
CA ASP A 80 9.30 -8.77 11.36
C ASP A 80 9.88 -7.59 10.59
N ILE A 81 9.52 -6.38 11.04
CA ILE A 81 9.95 -5.13 10.43
C ILE A 81 10.82 -4.38 11.44
N TYR A 82 12.05 -4.09 11.04
CA TYR A 82 12.97 -3.22 11.75
C TYR A 82 12.90 -1.81 11.18
N SER A 83 12.77 -0.83 12.07
CA SER A 83 12.84 0.60 11.77
C SER A 83 14.21 1.12 12.17
N ASN A 84 14.96 1.67 11.21
CA ASN A 84 16.28 2.25 11.48
C ASN A 84 16.18 3.50 12.36
N SER A 85 15.18 4.36 12.12
CA SER A 85 14.95 5.59 12.86
C SER A 85 14.61 5.31 14.33
N ASN A 86 13.78 4.30 14.61
CA ASN A 86 13.44 3.87 15.97
C ASN A 86 14.47 2.90 16.55
N SER A 87 15.38 2.40 15.72
CA SER A 87 16.35 1.36 16.07
C SER A 87 15.70 0.14 16.76
N ALA A 88 14.52 -0.27 16.30
CA ALA A 88 13.69 -1.26 16.96
C ALA A 88 12.99 -2.19 15.95
N TRP A 89 12.82 -3.45 16.38
CA TRP A 89 11.96 -4.45 15.73
C TRP A 89 10.52 -4.33 16.25
N GLY A 90 9.53 -4.59 15.38
CA GLY A 90 8.18 -4.93 15.82
C GLY A 90 7.26 -3.76 16.17
N VAL A 91 7.36 -2.64 15.44
CA VAL A 91 6.27 -1.64 15.47
C VAL A 91 5.05 -2.18 14.68
N ASP A 92 5.30 -2.99 13.65
CA ASP A 92 4.31 -3.72 12.86
C ASP A 92 4.89 -5.07 12.41
N ASN A 93 4.09 -6.13 12.44
CA ASN A 93 4.43 -7.45 11.90
C ASN A 93 3.45 -7.82 10.79
N MET A 94 3.96 -8.37 9.68
CA MET A 94 3.09 -8.95 8.65
C MET A 94 2.86 -10.42 8.95
N ASP A 95 1.68 -10.76 9.44
CA ASP A 95 1.27 -12.15 9.68
C ASP A 95 0.75 -12.76 8.37
N LEU A 96 1.53 -13.62 7.72
CA LEU A 96 1.10 -14.29 6.51
C LEU A 96 0.04 -15.37 6.79
N GLY A 97 -0.06 -15.90 8.01
CA GLY A 97 -0.99 -16.97 8.39
C GLY A 97 -0.44 -17.92 9.46
N ALA A 98 -1.02 -19.12 9.54
CA ALA A 98 -0.69 -20.08 10.60
C ALA A 98 0.28 -21.20 10.18
N THR A 99 0.71 -21.25 8.92
CA THR A 99 1.63 -22.30 8.43
C THR A 99 3.07 -21.77 8.46
N GLY A 100 3.89 -22.27 9.39
CA GLY A 100 5.33 -21.95 9.46
C GLY A 100 6.14 -22.55 8.30
N SER A 101 7.48 -22.56 8.41
CA SER A 101 8.35 -22.94 7.27
C SER A 101 8.15 -22.02 6.06
N VAL A 102 7.91 -20.73 6.31
CA VAL A 102 7.66 -19.77 5.23
C VAL A 102 8.90 -19.53 4.41
N LYS A 103 8.70 -19.37 3.11
CA LYS A 103 9.72 -18.87 2.19
C LYS A 103 9.29 -17.50 1.69
N PRO A 104 9.65 -16.40 2.38
CA PRO A 104 9.17 -15.07 2.03
C PRO A 104 9.57 -14.68 0.60
N VAL A 105 8.60 -14.24 -0.19
CA VAL A 105 8.82 -13.69 -1.53
C VAL A 105 8.29 -12.27 -1.55
N PHE A 106 9.20 -11.33 -1.79
CA PHE A 106 8.92 -9.89 -1.75
C PHE A 106 8.87 -9.29 -3.16
N TYR A 107 8.00 -8.30 -3.34
CA TYR A 107 8.19 -7.27 -4.36
C TYR A 107 7.70 -5.92 -3.83
N TYR A 108 8.34 -4.84 -4.25
CA TYR A 108 8.01 -3.48 -3.82
C TYR A 108 7.65 -2.64 -5.03
N MET A 109 6.45 -2.06 -5.04
CA MET A 109 5.95 -1.20 -6.11
C MET A 109 4.98 -0.18 -5.55
N ASP A 110 4.96 1.02 -6.13
CA ASP A 110 3.96 2.05 -5.80
C ASP A 110 3.88 2.38 -4.31
N GLY A 111 5.04 2.58 -3.67
CA GLY A 111 5.10 2.95 -2.26
C GLY A 111 4.85 1.81 -1.26
N ALA A 112 4.50 0.60 -1.73
CA ALA A 112 4.08 -0.49 -0.86
C ALA A 112 4.78 -1.83 -1.15
N LEU A 113 5.08 -2.56 -0.07
CA LEU A 113 5.70 -3.87 -0.06
C LEU A 113 4.61 -4.95 -0.11
N ARG A 114 4.78 -5.92 -1.00
CA ARG A 114 3.99 -7.16 -1.00
C ARG A 114 4.87 -8.31 -0.57
N VAL A 115 4.35 -9.16 0.29
CA VAL A 115 5.03 -10.36 0.74
C VAL A 115 4.09 -11.55 0.72
N THR A 116 4.61 -12.71 0.36
CA THR A 116 3.88 -13.96 0.36
C THR A 116 4.77 -15.11 0.79
N ASP A 117 4.16 -16.26 1.04
CA ASP A 117 4.86 -17.50 1.29
C ASP A 117 5.01 -18.32 0.00
N GLY A 118 6.23 -18.37 -0.52
CA GLY A 118 6.63 -19.13 -1.69
C GLY A 118 6.66 -20.65 -1.50
N ASN A 119 6.52 -21.17 -0.27
CA ASN A 119 6.28 -22.60 -0.01
C ASN A 119 4.79 -22.96 -0.06
N HIS A 120 3.90 -21.95 -0.19
CA HIS A 120 2.46 -22.12 -0.28
C HIS A 120 1.88 -22.87 0.93
N GLY A 121 2.17 -22.40 2.15
CA GLY A 121 1.54 -22.89 3.38
C GLY A 121 0.02 -22.75 3.33
N THR A 122 -0.74 -23.78 3.71
CA THR A 122 -2.16 -23.93 3.36
C THR A 122 -3.07 -22.81 3.86
N THR A 123 -2.74 -22.22 5.01
CA THR A 123 -3.47 -21.11 5.62
C THR A 123 -2.84 -19.75 5.37
N ASN A 124 -1.74 -19.69 4.63
CA ASN A 124 -1.02 -18.44 4.38
C ASN A 124 -1.62 -17.65 3.20
N SER A 125 -1.67 -16.33 3.30
CA SER A 125 -2.06 -15.39 2.25
C SER A 125 -0.96 -14.38 1.95
N THR A 126 -1.10 -13.68 0.82
CA THR A 126 -0.23 -12.57 0.46
C THR A 126 -0.65 -11.33 1.23
N LYS A 127 0.30 -10.62 1.84
CA LYS A 127 0.07 -9.38 2.57
C LYS A 127 0.63 -8.17 1.83
N TRP A 128 0.07 -7.02 2.14
CA TRP A 128 0.40 -5.69 1.64
C TRP A 128 0.78 -4.80 2.82
N LEU A 129 1.89 -4.08 2.71
CA LEU A 129 2.33 -3.08 3.67
C LEU A 129 2.61 -1.77 2.95
N GLY A 130 1.97 -0.70 3.39
CA GLY A 130 2.16 0.63 2.81
C GLY A 130 1.58 1.73 3.69
N TYR A 131 1.95 2.96 3.37
CA TYR A 131 1.42 4.14 4.01
C TYR A 131 0.07 4.51 3.38
N ILE A 132 -0.97 4.62 4.20
CA ILE A 132 -2.29 5.05 3.74
C ILE A 132 -2.57 6.41 4.34
N LYS A 133 -2.75 7.40 3.45
CA LYS A 133 -3.24 8.72 3.78
C LYS A 133 -4.54 8.98 3.02
N THR A 134 -5.67 8.83 3.69
CA THR A 134 -6.99 8.98 3.10
C THR A 134 -7.90 9.73 4.04
N GLU A 135 -8.44 10.84 3.59
CA GLU A 135 -9.50 11.59 4.29
C GLU A 135 -10.86 11.17 3.74
N PHE A 136 -11.87 11.05 4.59
CA PHE A 136 -13.22 10.69 4.17
C PHE A 136 -14.18 11.87 4.29
N PHE A 137 -15.20 11.89 3.42
CA PHE A 137 -16.35 12.78 3.49
C PHE A 137 -16.04 14.29 3.47
N GLU A 138 -15.21 14.72 2.52
CA GLU A 138 -14.94 16.12 2.24
C GLU A 138 -16.25 16.90 1.99
N GLY A 139 -16.31 18.14 2.49
CA GLY A 139 -17.44 19.05 2.27
C GLY A 139 -18.59 18.91 3.28
N VAL A 140 -18.63 17.82 4.05
CA VAL A 140 -19.57 17.73 5.16
C VAL A 140 -19.17 18.81 6.20
N PRO A 141 -20.08 19.63 6.78
CA PRO A 141 -19.70 20.72 7.69
C PRO A 141 -19.13 20.26 9.04
N GLU A 142 -18.22 21.01 9.67
CA GLU A 142 -17.79 20.78 11.07
C GLU A 142 -18.89 21.12 12.11
N HIS A 143 -18.73 20.62 13.35
CA HIS A 143 -19.57 21.03 14.48
C HIS A 143 -19.44 22.54 14.77
N LYS A 144 -20.54 23.21 15.12
CA LYS A 144 -20.59 24.64 15.41
C LYS A 144 -21.29 24.93 16.73
N LEU A 145 -20.71 25.78 17.58
CA LEU A 145 -21.40 26.38 18.74
C LEU A 145 -21.88 27.78 18.39
N SER A 146 -23.17 28.06 18.64
CA SER A 146 -23.80 29.38 18.49
C SER A 146 -24.34 29.88 19.83
N ILE A 147 -24.00 31.11 20.22
CA ILE A 147 -24.46 31.74 21.47
C ILE A 147 -25.14 33.06 21.13
N GLU A 148 -26.38 33.23 21.59
CA GLU A 148 -27.17 34.45 21.44
C GLU A 148 -27.20 35.24 22.76
N TYR A 149 -26.78 36.51 22.71
CA TYR A 149 -26.75 37.40 23.87
C TYR A 149 -27.93 38.38 23.89
N VAL A 150 -28.33 38.81 25.08
CA VAL A 150 -29.27 39.93 25.29
C VAL A 150 -28.50 41.19 25.66
N GLY A 151 -28.46 42.16 24.73
CA GLY A 151 -28.17 43.56 25.04
C GLY A 151 -29.45 44.41 25.11
N ASP A 152 -29.39 45.53 25.84
CA ASP A 152 -30.51 46.49 26.02
C ASP A 152 -30.77 47.36 24.76
N GLY A 153 -30.45 46.84 23.56
CA GLY A 153 -30.53 47.58 22.29
C GLY A 153 -30.44 46.75 21.01
N GLY A 154 -30.54 45.42 21.09
CA GLY A 154 -30.48 44.52 19.93
C GLY A 154 -29.77 43.22 20.28
N ALA A 155 -30.23 42.10 19.72
CA ALA A 155 -29.54 40.83 19.85
C ALA A 155 -28.25 40.86 19.02
N THR A 156 -27.12 40.49 19.62
CA THR A 156 -25.85 40.25 18.91
C THR A 156 -25.54 38.75 18.99
N SER A 157 -25.28 38.12 17.85
CA SER A 157 -24.87 36.72 17.74
C SER A 157 -23.34 36.63 17.63
N ASP A 158 -22.69 35.92 18.56
CA ASP A 158 -21.33 35.41 18.31
C ASP A 158 -21.48 34.07 17.60
N SER A 159 -21.43 34.10 16.29
CA SER A 159 -21.17 32.91 15.47
C SER A 159 -19.73 33.01 15.01
N ASN A 160 -18.80 32.29 15.65
CA ASN A 160 -17.54 31.81 15.05
C ASN A 160 -16.54 31.36 16.13
N ALA A 161 -16.75 30.18 16.69
CA ALA A 161 -15.62 29.33 17.04
C ALA A 161 -15.85 28.00 16.34
N ALA A 162 -15.12 27.76 15.24
CA ALA A 162 -14.97 26.41 14.72
C ALA A 162 -14.34 25.58 15.84
N ILE A 163 -15.02 24.51 16.27
CA ILE A 163 -14.43 23.58 17.25
C ILE A 163 -13.47 22.70 16.46
N THR A 164 -12.27 23.21 16.23
CA THR A 164 -11.26 22.52 15.42
C THR A 164 -10.50 21.55 16.32
N GLY A 165 -10.59 20.25 16.05
CA GLY A 165 -9.64 19.27 16.58
C GLY A 165 -9.78 18.83 18.04
N GLY A 166 -10.99 18.73 18.58
CA GLY A 166 -11.19 18.20 19.93
C GLY A 166 -12.45 17.34 20.05
N THR A 167 -12.29 16.13 20.60
CA THR A 167 -13.39 15.43 21.26
C THR A 167 -14.08 16.43 22.20
N LEU A 168 -15.41 16.55 22.16
CA LEU A 168 -16.17 17.28 23.20
C LEU A 168 -16.22 16.48 24.52
N ASP A 169 -15.13 15.79 24.85
CA ASP A 169 -14.95 15.07 26.10
C ASP A 169 -14.38 16.04 27.14
N GLY A 170 -15.17 17.08 27.44
CA GLY A 170 -14.73 18.17 28.30
C GLY A 170 -15.82 19.22 28.54
N VAL A 171 -15.93 19.67 29.78
CA VAL A 171 -16.78 20.80 30.18
C VAL A 171 -16.28 22.07 29.49
N TYR A 172 -17.01 22.55 28.47
CA TYR A 172 -16.69 23.84 27.84
C TYR A 172 -17.24 24.97 28.71
N ASN A 173 -16.36 25.72 29.38
CA ASN A 173 -16.71 26.84 30.26
C ASN A 173 -16.34 28.16 29.59
N ARG A 174 -17.31 28.86 28.97
CA ARG A 174 -17.13 30.26 28.54
C ARG A 174 -17.73 31.20 29.59
N LEU A 175 -16.89 32.02 30.22
CA LEU A 175 -17.33 33.16 31.02
C LEU A 175 -17.83 34.26 30.07
N ALA A 176 -19.12 34.57 30.10
CA ALA A 176 -19.65 35.72 29.38
C ALA A 176 -19.17 37.02 30.05
N THR A 177 -18.52 37.91 29.31
CA THR A 177 -17.93 39.15 29.86
C THR A 177 -18.94 40.31 30.00
N ALA A 178 -20.13 40.24 29.42
CA ALA A 178 -21.27 41.12 29.75
C ALA A 178 -22.54 40.65 29.03
N GLY A 179 -23.69 40.68 29.72
CA GLY A 179 -25.02 40.43 29.13
C GLY A 179 -25.66 39.10 29.52
N LYS A 180 -27.00 39.07 29.57
CA LYS A 180 -27.76 37.83 29.84
C LYS A 180 -27.75 36.97 28.57
N ILE A 181 -27.49 35.67 28.69
CA ILE A 181 -27.58 34.74 27.54
C ILE A 181 -29.07 34.47 27.25
N ARG A 182 -29.50 34.70 26.00
CA ARG A 182 -30.89 34.50 25.53
C ARG A 182 -31.09 33.05 25.12
N ASN A 183 -30.12 32.51 24.39
CA ASN A 183 -30.10 31.16 23.89
C ASN A 183 -28.65 30.70 23.64
N ALA A 184 -28.38 29.42 23.78
CA ALA A 184 -27.14 28.80 23.32
C ALA A 184 -27.52 27.49 22.61
N SER A 185 -26.96 27.26 21.43
CA SER A 185 -27.25 26.10 20.60
C SER A 185 -25.94 25.59 19.99
N VAL A 186 -25.59 24.32 20.22
CA VAL A 186 -24.59 23.64 19.39
C VAL A 186 -25.32 22.98 18.22
N THR A 187 -24.87 23.30 17.02
CA THR A 187 -25.15 22.56 15.82
C THR A 187 -24.04 21.53 15.64
N TYR A 188 -24.31 20.30 16.03
CA TYR A 188 -23.46 19.19 15.60
C TYR A 188 -23.82 18.88 14.14
N SER A 189 -22.83 18.87 13.26
CA SER A 189 -22.89 18.01 12.08
C SER A 189 -22.82 16.55 12.55
N GLY A 190 -23.73 15.69 12.08
CA GLY A 190 -23.62 14.24 12.35
C GLY A 190 -24.34 13.72 13.61
N GLY A 191 -25.67 13.75 13.60
CA GLY A 191 -26.49 12.91 14.49
C GLY A 191 -26.64 13.44 15.93
N GLY A 192 -27.86 13.40 16.44
CA GLY A 192 -28.17 13.87 17.79
C GLY A 192 -27.52 13.04 18.91
N PHE A 193 -27.52 13.62 20.11
CA PHE A 193 -27.02 13.01 21.35
C PHE A 193 -27.51 11.56 21.59
N THR A 194 -26.62 10.71 22.10
CA THR A 194 -26.98 9.46 22.79
C THR A 194 -27.48 9.72 24.23
N SER A 195 -27.16 10.86 24.84
CA SER A 195 -27.67 11.26 26.15
C SER A 195 -27.95 12.76 26.26
N THR A 196 -29.09 13.10 26.88
CA THR A 196 -29.62 14.46 27.01
C THR A 196 -28.59 15.48 27.48
N SER A 197 -28.34 16.52 26.68
CA SER A 197 -27.68 17.74 27.11
C SER A 197 -28.43 18.35 28.30
N SER A 198 -27.80 18.39 29.47
CA SER A 198 -28.33 19.11 30.63
C SER A 198 -27.69 20.49 30.71
N GLY A 199 -28.29 21.47 30.04
CA GLY A 199 -27.95 22.88 30.25
C GLY A 199 -28.60 23.39 31.53
N SER A 200 -27.81 23.81 32.52
CA SER A 200 -28.33 24.59 33.64
C SER A 200 -28.10 26.08 33.38
N PHE A 201 -29.18 26.85 33.36
CA PHE A 201 -29.13 28.30 33.26
C PHE A 201 -29.24 28.88 34.68
N ALA A 202 -28.13 29.39 35.23
CA ALA A 202 -28.18 30.19 36.45
C ALA A 202 -28.44 31.67 36.08
N PRO A 203 -29.56 32.28 36.52
CA PRO A 203 -29.92 33.64 36.12
C PRO A 203 -29.22 34.70 37.00
N SER A 204 -27.89 34.71 37.02
CA SER A 204 -27.10 35.78 37.65
C SER A 204 -25.97 36.25 36.73
N ASP A 205 -25.42 37.44 37.02
CA ASP A 205 -24.56 38.28 36.16
C ASP A 205 -23.27 37.62 35.61
N ASN A 206 -23.00 36.35 35.93
CA ASN A 206 -21.92 35.52 35.40
C ASN A 206 -22.45 34.10 35.10
N SER A 207 -23.41 33.96 34.18
CA SER A 207 -23.96 32.67 33.77
C SER A 207 -22.89 31.81 33.09
N VAL A 208 -22.51 30.71 33.75
CA VAL A 208 -21.66 29.66 33.21
C VAL A 208 -22.55 28.68 32.45
N VAL A 209 -22.32 28.51 31.15
CA VAL A 209 -23.03 27.52 30.34
C VAL A 209 -22.14 26.28 30.25
N VAL A 210 -22.51 25.22 30.97
CA VAL A 210 -21.82 23.93 30.93
C VAL A 210 -22.52 23.02 29.93
N TRP A 211 -21.81 22.60 28.89
CA TRP A 211 -22.26 21.58 27.94
C TRP A 211 -21.32 20.37 28.05
N ALA A 212 -21.92 19.18 28.11
CA ALA A 212 -21.22 17.91 28.10
C ALA A 212 -21.95 16.98 27.14
N GLY A 213 -21.21 16.32 26.26
CA GLY A 213 -21.72 15.35 25.31
C GLY A 213 -20.58 14.70 24.54
N GLU A 214 -20.68 13.39 24.32
CA GLU A 214 -19.72 12.67 23.48
C GLU A 214 -20.01 13.01 22.01
N ALA A 215 -19.07 13.67 21.34
CA ALA A 215 -19.10 13.87 19.89
C ALA A 215 -18.13 12.89 19.23
N ASN A 216 -18.60 12.12 18.25
CA ASN A 216 -17.74 11.30 17.42
C ASN A 216 -16.95 12.21 16.47
N ASN A 217 -15.62 12.02 16.42
CA ASN A 217 -14.74 12.78 15.52
C ASN A 217 -15.27 12.79 14.08
N PHE A 218 -15.36 13.97 13.50
CA PHE A 218 -15.99 14.23 12.21
C PHE A 218 -15.09 13.94 11.00
N LEU A 219 -13.80 14.24 11.10
CA LEU A 219 -12.79 13.87 10.10
C LEU A 219 -12.22 12.52 10.48
N LYS A 220 -12.70 11.48 9.79
CA LYS A 220 -12.13 10.14 9.86
C LYS A 220 -11.15 10.03 8.71
N PHE A 221 -9.91 9.77 9.05
CA PHE A 221 -8.85 9.61 8.08
C PHE A 221 -7.92 8.47 8.51
N TYR A 222 -7.32 7.83 7.52
CA TYR A 222 -6.14 7.01 7.71
C TYR A 222 -4.91 7.88 7.46
N ASP A 223 -3.91 7.80 8.34
CA ASP A 223 -2.63 8.49 8.18
C ASP A 223 -1.55 7.71 8.95
N SER A 224 -1.21 6.52 8.44
CA SER A 224 -0.21 5.63 9.05
C SER A 224 0.24 4.56 8.07
N TRP A 225 1.30 3.83 8.45
CA TRP A 225 1.60 2.53 7.88
C TRP A 225 0.55 1.50 8.33
N TYR A 226 0.14 0.63 7.40
CA TYR A 226 -0.79 -0.45 7.66
C TYR A 226 -0.37 -1.72 6.94
N THR A 227 -0.59 -2.85 7.62
CA THR A 227 -0.59 -4.17 6.98
C THR A 227 -2.03 -4.58 6.68
N GLU A 228 -2.32 -4.93 5.43
CA GLU A 228 -3.62 -5.43 4.99
C GLU A 228 -3.42 -6.69 4.13
N ASP A 229 -4.50 -7.44 3.88
CA ASP A 229 -4.47 -8.50 2.88
C ASP A 229 -4.21 -7.92 1.48
N ASN A 230 -3.42 -8.62 0.67
CA ASN A 230 -3.27 -8.28 -0.74
C ASN A 230 -4.35 -8.94 -1.59
N ASP A 231 -5.60 -8.80 -1.16
CA ASP A 231 -6.78 -9.20 -1.89
C ASP A 231 -7.57 -7.98 -2.38
N LEU A 232 -8.15 -8.11 -3.57
CA LEU A 232 -9.06 -7.11 -4.13
C LEU A 232 -10.49 -7.64 -3.97
N ALA A 233 -10.87 -7.88 -2.71
CA ALA A 233 -12.17 -8.44 -2.38
C ALA A 233 -13.30 -7.52 -2.85
N SER A 234 -14.30 -8.10 -3.49
CA SER A 234 -15.53 -7.37 -3.78
C SER A 234 -16.24 -6.94 -2.50
N PRO A 235 -17.14 -5.95 -2.57
CA PRO A 235 -18.09 -5.67 -1.50
C PRO A 235 -18.78 -6.96 -1.04
N SER A 236 -19.12 -7.03 0.24
CA SER A 236 -19.96 -8.12 0.76
C SER A 236 -21.43 -7.71 0.90
N TYR A 237 -21.73 -6.46 0.56
CA TYR A 237 -23.06 -5.87 0.67
C TYR A 237 -23.30 -4.78 -0.39
N PHE A 238 -24.52 -4.72 -0.89
CA PHE A 238 -25.05 -3.65 -1.73
C PHE A 238 -26.57 -3.74 -1.79
N ASN A 239 -27.27 -2.62 -1.67
CA ASN A 239 -28.73 -2.59 -1.80
C ASN A 239 -29.21 -1.29 -2.45
N ASN A 240 -30.23 -1.37 -3.30
CA ASN A 240 -31.01 -0.25 -3.77
C ASN A 240 -32.04 0.13 -2.71
N SER A 241 -31.59 0.90 -1.72
CA SER A 241 -32.44 1.33 -0.61
C SER A 241 -32.03 2.71 -0.10
N THR A 242 -32.92 3.33 0.67
CA THR A 242 -32.65 4.56 1.43
C THR A 242 -32.29 4.29 2.90
N GLY A 243 -32.05 3.02 3.24
CA GLY A 243 -31.77 2.59 4.60
C GLY A 243 -30.29 2.67 4.94
N ASP A 244 -30.01 2.49 6.22
CA ASP A 244 -28.68 2.59 6.78
C ASP A 244 -27.96 1.24 6.68
N PRO A 245 -26.82 1.12 5.98
CA PRO A 245 -26.02 -0.10 6.04
C PRO A 245 -25.48 -0.30 7.46
N GLY A 246 -25.51 -1.53 7.97
CA GLY A 246 -24.92 -1.87 9.26
C GLY A 246 -23.39 -2.01 9.21
N VAL A 247 -22.75 -2.14 10.38
CA VAL A 247 -21.28 -2.27 10.49
C VAL A 247 -20.70 -3.54 9.86
N ASP A 248 -21.53 -4.57 9.70
CA ASP A 248 -21.20 -5.82 8.99
C ASP A 248 -21.52 -5.76 7.49
N ASP A 249 -22.28 -4.74 7.06
CA ASP A 249 -22.70 -4.52 5.68
C ASP A 249 -21.59 -3.78 4.92
N ILE A 250 -20.47 -4.45 4.70
CA ILE A 250 -19.30 -3.83 4.07
C ILE A 250 -19.57 -3.53 2.59
N GLY A 251 -19.96 -2.28 2.35
CA GLY A 251 -20.46 -1.77 1.08
C GLY A 251 -21.21 -0.46 1.29
N PHE A 252 -22.21 -0.22 0.45
CA PHE A 252 -23.05 0.99 0.49
C PHE A 252 -24.42 0.71 -0.11
N ASN A 253 -25.39 1.57 0.22
CA ASN A 253 -26.70 1.59 -0.41
C ASN A 253 -26.74 2.66 -1.50
N LEU A 254 -27.43 2.38 -2.61
CA LEU A 254 -27.67 3.35 -3.67
C LEU A 254 -29.15 3.41 -3.99
N SER A 255 -29.86 4.43 -3.51
CA SER A 255 -31.24 4.65 -3.93
C SER A 255 -31.29 5.20 -5.36
N VAL A 256 -32.01 4.48 -6.22
CA VAL A 256 -32.23 4.87 -7.62
C VAL A 256 -33.71 5.20 -7.82
N LEU A 257 -34.01 6.46 -8.13
CA LEU A 257 -35.35 6.95 -8.40
C LEU A 257 -35.49 7.43 -9.85
N SER A 258 -36.65 7.20 -10.46
CA SER A 258 -37.00 7.64 -11.83
C SER A 258 -38.12 8.69 -11.77
N PRO A 259 -37.85 9.95 -11.35
CA PRO A 259 -38.89 10.96 -11.12
C PRO A 259 -39.44 11.62 -12.40
N GLY A 260 -38.92 11.30 -13.58
CA GLY A 260 -39.18 12.02 -14.81
C GLY A 260 -38.37 13.31 -14.96
N VAL A 261 -38.30 13.84 -16.18
CA VAL A 261 -37.61 15.10 -16.48
C VAL A 261 -38.46 16.32 -16.09
N THR A 262 -37.81 17.40 -15.68
CA THR A 262 -38.48 18.66 -15.29
C THR A 262 -38.07 19.81 -16.20
N GLY A 263 -39.04 20.64 -16.60
CA GLY A 263 -38.78 21.82 -17.43
C GLY A 263 -38.21 21.48 -18.81
N SER A 264 -37.01 21.95 -19.10
CA SER A 264 -36.30 21.77 -20.39
C SER A 264 -35.24 20.67 -20.37
N GLU A 265 -35.17 19.86 -19.31
CA GLU A 265 -34.29 18.70 -19.24
C GLU A 265 -34.68 17.65 -20.30
N SER A 266 -33.70 16.91 -20.81
CA SER A 266 -33.91 15.75 -21.67
C SER A 266 -33.08 14.59 -21.15
N SER A 267 -33.68 13.41 -21.12
CA SER A 267 -33.01 12.16 -20.76
C SER A 267 -33.10 11.17 -21.91
N THR A 268 -32.11 10.29 -22.03
CA THR A 268 -32.06 9.23 -23.03
C THR A 268 -32.10 7.83 -22.41
N TRP A 269 -32.41 7.73 -21.11
CA TRP A 269 -32.62 6.43 -20.47
C TRP A 269 -33.80 5.70 -21.13
N THR A 270 -33.57 4.45 -21.51
CA THR A 270 -34.59 3.59 -22.11
C THR A 270 -35.42 2.93 -21.03
N GLY A 271 -36.73 2.87 -21.26
CA GLY A 271 -37.65 2.23 -20.33
C GLY A 271 -37.42 0.72 -20.21
N ALA A 272 -36.96 0.26 -19.04
CA ALA A 272 -36.68 -1.14 -18.73
C ALA A 272 -36.51 -1.35 -17.21
N THR A 273 -36.45 -2.61 -16.79
CA THR A 273 -35.92 -2.97 -15.48
C THR A 273 -34.42 -3.26 -15.62
N TYR A 274 -33.64 -2.66 -14.74
CA TYR A 274 -32.19 -2.81 -14.68
C TYR A 274 -31.81 -3.55 -13.42
N THR A 275 -30.77 -4.38 -13.53
CA THR A 275 -30.10 -5.00 -12.39
C THR A 275 -28.75 -4.32 -12.17
N CYS A 276 -28.32 -4.26 -10.90
CA CYS A 276 -27.13 -3.56 -10.45
C CYS A 276 -26.11 -4.51 -9.84
N ALA A 277 -24.83 -4.14 -9.95
CA ALA A 277 -23.73 -4.75 -9.25
C ALA A 277 -22.77 -3.67 -8.74
N SER A 278 -22.11 -3.91 -7.62
CA SER A 278 -21.17 -2.96 -7.01
C SER A 278 -19.74 -3.49 -6.96
N THR A 279 -18.78 -2.58 -6.88
CA THR A 279 -17.35 -2.88 -6.74
C THR A 279 -16.70 -1.96 -5.72
N PHE A 280 -15.53 -2.33 -5.24
CA PHE A 280 -14.64 -1.45 -4.50
C PHE A 280 -13.47 -1.00 -5.35
N ILE A 281 -13.03 0.24 -5.09
CA ILE A 281 -11.83 0.84 -5.64
C ILE A 281 -10.75 0.85 -4.56
N TYR A 282 -9.67 0.13 -4.82
CA TYR A 282 -8.48 0.02 -3.98
C TYR A 282 -7.40 0.97 -4.49
N ASP A 283 -6.78 1.70 -3.55
CA ASP A 283 -5.65 2.61 -3.81
C ASP A 283 -5.93 3.61 -4.95
N GLY A 284 -7.21 4.01 -5.13
CA GLY A 284 -7.66 4.95 -6.15
C GLY A 284 -7.71 4.43 -7.60
N HIS A 285 -7.17 3.25 -7.92
CA HIS A 285 -7.04 2.82 -9.32
C HIS A 285 -7.20 1.32 -9.60
N GLN A 286 -7.28 0.45 -8.58
CA GLN A 286 -7.53 -0.98 -8.74
C GLN A 286 -8.98 -1.29 -8.38
N GLU A 287 -9.67 -2.14 -9.14
CA GLU A 287 -11.09 -2.39 -8.92
C GLU A 287 -11.33 -3.88 -8.68
N SER A 288 -12.16 -4.20 -7.69
CA SER A 288 -12.58 -5.57 -7.39
C SER A 288 -13.49 -6.13 -8.48
N LEU A 289 -13.75 -7.45 -8.43
CA LEU A 289 -14.84 -8.04 -9.20
C LEU A 289 -16.20 -7.45 -8.81
N LEU A 290 -17.18 -7.58 -9.70
CA LEU A 290 -18.57 -7.24 -9.43
C LEU A 290 -19.11 -8.10 -8.28
N TYR A 291 -19.69 -7.44 -7.29
CA TYR A 291 -20.61 -8.05 -6.33
C TYR A 291 -22.03 -7.81 -6.80
N ASN A 292 -22.78 -8.90 -7.03
CA ASN A 292 -24.24 -8.83 -7.14
C ASN A 292 -24.84 -9.74 -6.05
N GLN A 293 -26.02 -9.38 -5.54
CA GLN A 293 -26.76 -10.24 -4.61
C GLN A 293 -27.58 -11.33 -5.32
N GLY A 294 -27.32 -11.58 -6.61
CA GLY A 294 -28.22 -12.27 -7.52
C GLY A 294 -29.42 -11.41 -7.95
N ASP A 295 -30.39 -12.01 -8.64
CA ASP A 295 -31.68 -11.38 -8.99
C ASP A 295 -32.60 -11.29 -7.77
N VAL A 296 -32.15 -10.60 -6.73
CA VAL A 296 -32.97 -10.22 -5.58
C VAL A 296 -33.41 -8.77 -5.71
N SER A 297 -34.61 -8.47 -5.24
CA SER A 297 -35.27 -7.16 -5.38
C SER A 297 -34.44 -5.97 -4.86
N GLY A 298 -33.44 -6.22 -4.01
CA GLY A 298 -32.52 -5.21 -3.49
C GLY A 298 -31.43 -4.76 -4.46
N SER A 299 -31.32 -5.29 -5.67
CA SER A 299 -30.31 -4.84 -6.65
C SER A 299 -30.93 -4.37 -7.96
N GLN A 300 -32.21 -4.03 -7.99
CA GLN A 300 -32.94 -3.69 -9.22
C GLN A 300 -33.59 -2.31 -9.14
N PHE A 301 -33.80 -1.68 -10.30
CA PHE A 301 -34.63 -0.48 -10.43
C PHE A 301 -35.33 -0.47 -11.80
N THR A 302 -36.47 0.21 -11.88
CA THR A 302 -37.23 0.34 -13.14
C THR A 302 -37.23 1.80 -13.58
N VAL A 303 -37.04 1.99 -14.88
CA VAL A 303 -37.02 3.31 -15.52
C VAL A 303 -38.19 3.41 -16.49
N THR A 304 -38.88 4.55 -16.51
CA THR A 304 -39.81 4.86 -17.60
C THR A 304 -39.04 5.49 -18.75
N ASP A 305 -39.41 5.18 -19.98
CA ASP A 305 -38.74 5.70 -21.17
C ASP A 305 -38.68 7.23 -21.17
N GLY A 306 -37.46 7.78 -21.27
CA GLY A 306 -37.20 9.23 -21.24
C GLY A 306 -37.18 9.89 -19.85
N ASP A 307 -37.31 9.13 -18.77
CA ASP A 307 -37.12 9.67 -17.41
C ASP A 307 -35.63 9.88 -17.11
N LYS A 308 -35.30 10.86 -16.26
CA LYS A 308 -33.97 10.95 -15.64
C LYS A 308 -33.90 10.05 -14.41
N LEU A 309 -32.69 9.74 -13.96
CA LEU A 309 -32.44 9.07 -12.68
C LEU A 309 -31.96 10.07 -11.63
N THR A 310 -32.42 9.90 -10.41
CA THR A 310 -31.81 10.47 -9.21
C THR A 310 -31.10 9.35 -8.46
N LEU A 311 -29.79 9.51 -8.27
CA LEU A 311 -28.92 8.54 -7.61
C LEU A 311 -28.50 9.13 -6.27
N GLN A 312 -28.85 8.45 -5.17
CA GLN A 312 -28.47 8.87 -3.83
C GLN A 312 -27.77 7.73 -3.10
N VAL A 313 -26.49 7.91 -2.80
CA VAL A 313 -25.69 6.94 -2.04
C VAL A 313 -25.90 7.15 -0.54
N TYR A 314 -25.89 6.07 0.22
CA TYR A 314 -25.84 6.05 1.68
C TYR A 314 -24.73 5.12 2.13
N MET A 315 -23.85 5.63 2.99
CA MET A 315 -22.69 4.89 3.47
C MET A 315 -22.46 5.16 4.95
N GLN A 316 -22.09 4.12 5.70
CA GLN A 316 -21.54 4.26 7.04
C GLN A 316 -20.05 4.59 6.97
N ASP A 317 -19.48 5.20 8.01
CA ASP A 317 -18.04 5.39 8.16
C ASP A 317 -17.26 4.07 7.95
N PRO A 318 -16.41 3.97 6.91
CA PRO A 318 -15.62 2.77 6.61
C PRO A 318 -14.69 2.34 7.75
N THR A 319 -14.32 3.25 8.65
CA THR A 319 -13.47 2.93 9.80
C THR A 319 -14.17 2.08 10.86
N THR A 320 -15.50 1.94 10.77
CA THR A 320 -16.34 1.17 11.70
C THR A 320 -16.65 -0.26 11.23
N TRP A 321 -16.23 -0.63 10.02
CA TRP A 321 -16.45 -1.97 9.48
C TRP A 321 -15.78 -3.05 10.32
N THR A 322 -16.49 -4.15 10.56
CA THR A 322 -15.98 -5.26 11.39
C THR A 322 -14.81 -6.00 10.74
N THR A 323 -14.74 -6.00 9.40
CA THR A 323 -13.55 -6.42 8.65
C THR A 323 -12.89 -5.19 8.05
N SER A 324 -11.67 -4.90 8.51
CA SER A 324 -10.85 -3.80 8.02
C SER A 324 -10.64 -3.90 6.51
N ARG A 325 -10.87 -2.79 5.80
CA ARG A 325 -10.58 -2.64 4.37
C ARG A 325 -9.96 -1.26 4.10
N LYS A 326 -8.85 -0.95 4.77
CA LYS A 326 -8.30 0.42 4.79
C LYS A 326 -7.81 0.92 3.42
N ARG A 327 -7.49 -0.01 2.53
CA ARG A 327 -7.07 0.27 1.15
C ARG A 327 -8.23 0.71 0.24
N VAL A 328 -9.48 0.53 0.66
CA VAL A 328 -10.64 0.94 -0.13
C VAL A 328 -10.80 2.46 -0.03
N THR A 329 -10.85 3.09 -1.19
CA THR A 329 -10.90 4.55 -1.39
C THR A 329 -12.20 5.00 -2.07
N GLY A 330 -12.99 4.05 -2.55
CA GLY A 330 -14.21 4.32 -3.30
C GLY A 330 -14.95 3.04 -3.69
N GLY A 331 -16.01 3.20 -4.46
CA GLY A 331 -16.73 2.10 -5.07
C GLY A 331 -17.45 2.54 -6.33
N ARG A 332 -17.87 1.58 -7.14
CA ARG A 332 -18.68 1.85 -8.33
C ARG A 332 -19.93 1.00 -8.33
N VAL A 333 -20.96 1.50 -8.98
CA VAL A 333 -22.17 0.74 -9.29
C VAL A 333 -22.30 0.66 -10.79
N TYR A 334 -22.52 -0.54 -11.28
CA TYR A 334 -22.81 -0.83 -12.67
C TYR A 334 -24.23 -1.34 -12.80
N CYS A 335 -24.85 -1.10 -13.96
CA CYS A 335 -26.15 -1.64 -14.29
C CYS A 335 -26.19 -2.23 -15.71
N ARG A 336 -27.13 -3.13 -15.93
CA ARG A 336 -27.54 -3.64 -17.24
C ARG A 336 -29.03 -3.96 -17.23
N ILE A 337 -29.64 -4.11 -18.40
CA ILE A 337 -31.04 -4.54 -18.50
C ILE A 337 -31.16 -5.95 -17.90
N GLU A 338 -32.16 -6.17 -17.06
CA GLU A 338 -32.44 -7.48 -16.44
C GLU A 338 -32.61 -8.58 -17.50
N ASP A 339 -32.16 -9.80 -17.18
CA ASP A 339 -32.23 -10.97 -18.08
C ASP A 339 -31.53 -10.80 -19.44
N THR A 340 -30.54 -9.91 -19.53
CA THR A 340 -29.69 -9.74 -20.72
C THR A 340 -28.23 -10.08 -20.45
N ASP A 341 -27.51 -10.42 -21.52
CA ASP A 341 -26.06 -10.55 -21.55
C ASP A 341 -25.37 -9.23 -21.94
N ASP A 342 -26.05 -8.10 -21.77
CA ASP A 342 -25.49 -6.78 -22.04
C ASP A 342 -24.31 -6.48 -21.11
N ASP A 343 -23.38 -5.66 -21.60
CA ASP A 343 -22.24 -5.19 -20.81
C ASP A 343 -22.70 -4.41 -19.57
N TRP A 344 -22.03 -4.65 -18.44
CA TRP A 344 -22.20 -3.87 -17.22
C TRP A 344 -21.71 -2.43 -17.43
N ARG A 345 -22.64 -1.48 -17.52
CA ARG A 345 -22.37 -0.06 -17.76
C ARG A 345 -22.32 0.71 -16.46
N LEU A 346 -21.42 1.70 -16.37
CA LEU A 346 -21.28 2.52 -15.17
C LEU A 346 -22.58 3.28 -14.88
N LEU A 347 -23.10 3.14 -13.66
CA LEU A 347 -24.24 3.89 -13.15
C LEU A 347 -23.78 5.02 -12.22
N ALA A 348 -22.85 4.70 -11.31
CA ALA A 348 -22.32 5.65 -10.33
C ALA A 348 -20.85 5.36 -10.00
N ASP A 349 -20.06 6.41 -9.86
CA ASP A 349 -18.71 6.42 -9.32
C ASP A 349 -18.72 7.14 -7.97
N ILE A 350 -18.39 6.41 -6.91
CA ILE A 350 -18.42 6.85 -5.52
C ILE A 350 -16.97 6.96 -5.04
N ASP A 351 -16.60 8.16 -4.62
CA ASP A 351 -15.31 8.48 -4.01
C ASP A 351 -15.55 8.76 -2.52
N PHE A 352 -14.88 8.01 -1.63
CA PHE A 352 -15.13 8.12 -0.20
C PHE A 352 -14.71 9.47 0.38
N ASN A 353 -13.85 10.22 -0.32
CA ASN A 353 -13.52 11.59 0.02
C ASN A 353 -14.52 12.57 -0.60
N ARG A 354 -14.78 12.48 -1.91
CA ARG A 354 -15.43 13.57 -2.67
C ARG A 354 -16.95 13.44 -2.86
N GLY A 355 -17.50 12.23 -2.85
CA GLY A 355 -18.94 12.01 -3.01
C GLY A 355 -19.29 11.08 -4.16
N ILE A 356 -20.33 11.40 -4.92
CA ILE A 356 -20.83 10.57 -6.03
C ILE A 356 -20.90 11.35 -7.34
N ARG A 357 -20.66 10.69 -8.48
CA ARG A 357 -20.90 11.24 -9.82
C ARG A 357 -21.37 10.15 -10.78
N SER A 358 -22.02 10.54 -11.88
CA SER A 358 -22.49 9.60 -12.92
C SER A 358 -21.44 9.30 -14.00
N LYS A 359 -20.42 10.14 -14.17
CA LYS A 359 -19.38 10.00 -15.21
C LYS A 359 -17.98 10.27 -14.67
N LEU A 360 -17.00 9.56 -15.20
CA LEU A 360 -15.63 9.57 -14.68
C LEU A 360 -14.81 10.83 -14.98
N VAL A 361 -15.24 11.67 -15.94
CA VAL A 361 -14.41 12.79 -16.42
C VAL A 361 -15.17 14.12 -16.49
N THR A 362 -16.45 14.09 -16.86
CA THR A 362 -17.19 15.32 -17.20
C THR A 362 -18.04 15.88 -16.07
N ASP A 363 -18.32 15.06 -15.05
CA ASP A 363 -19.25 15.42 -13.99
C ASP A 363 -18.46 15.79 -12.74
N ASP A 364 -18.89 16.89 -12.12
CA ASP A 364 -18.48 17.23 -10.76
C ASP A 364 -19.08 16.22 -9.78
N TYR A 365 -18.44 16.07 -8.62
CA TYR A 365 -18.97 15.23 -7.55
C TYR A 365 -20.17 15.94 -6.90
N GLY A 366 -21.28 15.22 -6.75
CA GLY A 366 -22.24 15.52 -5.71
C GLY A 366 -21.58 15.26 -4.37
N GLU A 367 -21.34 16.33 -3.62
CA GLU A 367 -20.59 16.31 -2.37
C GLU A 367 -21.29 15.48 -1.29
N TRP A 368 -20.49 14.90 -0.39
CA TRP A 368 -21.03 14.23 0.79
C TRP A 368 -21.78 15.22 1.69
N GLN A 369 -22.86 14.74 2.29
CA GLN A 369 -23.74 15.42 3.23
C GLN A 369 -24.09 14.48 4.39
N GLU A 370 -24.58 15.03 5.49
CA GLU A 370 -25.08 14.23 6.61
C GLU A 370 -26.44 13.58 6.30
N TYR A 371 -26.64 12.37 6.82
CA TYR A 371 -27.93 11.68 6.73
C TYR A 371 -28.32 11.01 8.06
N GLY A 372 -29.27 11.61 8.79
CA GLY A 372 -29.88 10.96 9.95
C GLY A 372 -28.99 10.85 11.21
N ASN A 373 -29.29 9.87 12.07
CA ASN A 373 -28.57 9.58 13.31
C ASN A 373 -27.68 8.35 13.10
N GLY A 374 -26.38 8.40 13.50
CA GLY A 374 -25.49 7.23 13.51
C GLY A 374 -24.32 7.25 12.50
N ASP A 375 -23.66 8.39 12.31
CA ASP A 375 -22.48 8.59 11.45
C ASP A 375 -22.70 8.34 9.93
N LEU A 376 -23.93 8.18 9.49
CA LEU A 376 -24.29 7.92 8.09
C LEU A 376 -24.13 9.16 7.20
N LYS A 377 -23.58 8.92 6.01
CA LYS A 377 -23.27 9.95 5.01
C LYS A 377 -24.01 9.67 3.72
N THR A 378 -24.47 10.72 3.06
CA THR A 378 -25.18 10.63 1.80
C THR A 378 -24.67 11.62 0.77
N ALA A 379 -24.74 11.26 -0.50
CA ALA A 379 -24.48 12.17 -1.61
C ALA A 379 -25.48 11.90 -2.72
N ILE A 380 -25.84 12.92 -3.49
CA ILE A 380 -26.93 12.83 -4.48
C ILE A 380 -26.56 13.52 -5.78
N ILE A 381 -26.87 12.86 -6.90
CA ILE A 381 -26.74 13.42 -8.25
C ILE A 381 -27.92 13.01 -9.14
N SER A 382 -28.05 13.65 -10.30
CA SER A 382 -28.97 13.25 -11.36
C SER A 382 -28.20 12.71 -12.56
N SER A 383 -28.68 11.59 -13.14
CA SER A 383 -28.17 11.03 -14.39
C SER A 383 -29.22 11.15 -15.49
N PHE A 384 -28.81 11.65 -16.65
CA PHE A 384 -29.68 11.91 -17.80
C PHE A 384 -29.46 10.93 -18.95
N GLU A 385 -28.40 10.14 -18.92
CA GLU A 385 -28.11 9.16 -19.96
C GLU A 385 -27.33 7.99 -19.37
N MET A 386 -27.42 6.84 -20.05
CA MET A 386 -26.64 5.67 -19.69
C MET A 386 -25.17 5.90 -20.06
N ASN A 387 -24.26 5.57 -19.15
CA ASN A 387 -22.84 5.81 -19.38
C ASN A 387 -22.30 4.90 -20.51
N PRO A 388 -21.49 5.42 -21.45
CA PRO A 388 -20.82 4.60 -22.45
C PRO A 388 -19.77 3.66 -21.86
N ASP A 389 -19.15 4.02 -20.73
CA ASP A 389 -18.12 3.23 -20.06
C ASP A 389 -18.70 1.96 -19.45
N THR A 390 -18.03 0.83 -19.68
CA THR A 390 -18.37 -0.47 -19.13
C THR A 390 -17.32 -0.91 -18.11
N TYR A 391 -17.67 -1.86 -17.25
CA TYR A 391 -16.72 -2.47 -16.32
C TYR A 391 -15.46 -2.95 -17.05
N GLN A 392 -15.64 -3.65 -18.17
CA GLN A 392 -14.51 -4.18 -18.95
C GLN A 392 -13.69 -3.08 -19.64
N SER A 393 -14.31 -2.01 -20.15
CA SER A 393 -13.57 -0.92 -20.79
C SER A 393 -12.74 -0.11 -19.79
N ILE A 394 -13.24 0.06 -18.57
CA ILE A 394 -12.53 0.73 -17.47
C ILE A 394 -11.39 -0.14 -16.94
N ASN A 395 -11.63 -1.44 -16.81
CA ASN A 395 -10.72 -2.32 -16.08
C ASN A 395 -9.72 -3.08 -16.92
N GLY A 396 -10.04 -3.32 -18.19
CA GLY A 396 -9.20 -4.07 -19.12
C GLY A 396 -9.28 -5.59 -18.94
N PHE A 397 -10.25 -6.10 -18.16
CA PHE A 397 -10.49 -7.52 -17.94
C PHE A 397 -11.99 -7.81 -17.79
N SER A 398 -12.39 -9.07 -17.97
CA SER A 398 -13.79 -9.49 -17.97
C SER A 398 -14.43 -9.37 -16.57
N PRO A 399 -15.73 -9.03 -16.45
CA PRO A 399 -16.44 -9.21 -15.19
C PRO A 399 -16.53 -10.67 -14.73
N ASP A 400 -16.37 -11.64 -15.65
CA ASP A 400 -16.48 -13.08 -15.38
C ASP A 400 -15.16 -13.75 -14.97
N GLU A 401 -14.12 -12.96 -14.68
CA GLU A 401 -12.85 -13.49 -14.16
C GLU A 401 -13.08 -14.25 -12.85
N SER A 402 -12.48 -15.45 -12.75
CA SER A 402 -12.66 -16.28 -11.55
C SER A 402 -11.88 -15.79 -10.32
N SER A 403 -10.83 -15.01 -10.54
CA SER A 403 -9.99 -14.41 -9.50
C SER A 403 -9.18 -13.25 -10.06
N LEU A 404 -9.00 -12.21 -9.26
CA LEU A 404 -8.09 -11.10 -9.56
C LEU A 404 -6.80 -11.14 -8.75
N THR A 405 -6.69 -12.02 -7.75
CA THR A 405 -5.51 -12.07 -6.90
C THR A 405 -4.94 -13.47 -6.83
N ASN A 406 -3.69 -13.56 -6.40
CA ASN A 406 -3.01 -14.81 -6.13
C ASN A 406 -2.96 -15.00 -4.61
N ILE A 407 -3.23 -16.21 -4.13
CA ILE A 407 -3.13 -16.53 -2.71
C ILE A 407 -1.66 -16.50 -2.31
N SER A 408 -0.79 -17.11 -3.13
CA SER A 408 0.66 -17.00 -2.99
C SER A 408 1.41 -17.30 -4.30
N TYR A 409 2.69 -16.95 -4.35
CA TYR A 409 3.56 -17.15 -5.51
C TYR A 409 5.01 -17.44 -5.07
N ALA A 410 5.72 -18.27 -5.83
CA ALA A 410 7.08 -18.70 -5.50
C ALA A 410 8.16 -17.68 -5.91
N THR A 411 7.83 -16.74 -6.80
CA THR A 411 8.75 -15.71 -7.29
C THR A 411 7.96 -14.57 -7.96
N ALA A 412 8.53 -13.37 -7.96
CA ALA A 412 7.98 -12.20 -8.62
C ALA A 412 9.08 -11.36 -9.26
N CYS A 413 8.79 -10.71 -10.38
CA CYS A 413 9.63 -9.69 -10.99
C CYS A 413 8.77 -8.59 -11.62
N VAL A 414 9.34 -7.41 -11.83
CA VAL A 414 8.62 -6.26 -12.36
C VAL A 414 9.30 -5.72 -13.60
N SER A 415 8.53 -5.51 -14.67
CA SER A 415 9.00 -4.82 -15.87
C SER A 415 7.85 -4.10 -16.57
N GLY A 416 8.12 -2.94 -17.16
CA GLY A 416 7.12 -2.18 -17.92
C GLY A 416 5.86 -1.81 -17.12
N ARG A 417 6.00 -1.49 -15.83
CA ARG A 417 4.87 -1.19 -14.91
C ARG A 417 3.84 -2.34 -14.81
N THR A 418 4.33 -3.57 -14.98
CA THR A 418 3.59 -4.81 -14.85
C THR A 418 4.38 -5.76 -13.94
N VAL A 419 3.70 -6.40 -13.00
CA VAL A 419 4.29 -7.43 -12.13
C VAL A 419 4.04 -8.79 -12.77
N TYR A 420 5.06 -9.64 -12.80
CA TYR A 420 4.99 -11.03 -13.22
C TYR A 420 5.25 -11.91 -12.01
N VAL A 421 4.34 -12.83 -11.73
CA VAL A 421 4.48 -13.80 -10.63
C VAL A 421 4.51 -15.22 -11.17
N GLY A 422 5.42 -16.03 -10.66
CA GLY A 422 5.64 -17.41 -11.10
C GLY A 422 5.36 -18.43 -9.99
N GLY A 423 4.93 -19.62 -10.37
CA GLY A 423 4.63 -20.71 -9.44
C GLY A 423 3.53 -20.31 -8.47
N VAL A 424 2.31 -20.12 -8.99
CA VAL A 424 1.24 -19.46 -8.24
C VAL A 424 0.28 -20.46 -7.60
N ARG A 425 -0.24 -20.13 -6.42
CA ARG A 425 -1.43 -20.76 -5.84
C ARG A 425 -2.59 -19.78 -5.91
N ARG A 426 -3.67 -20.16 -6.59
CA ARG A 426 -4.86 -19.31 -6.77
C ARG A 426 -6.11 -20.16 -6.99
N LYS A 427 -7.28 -19.52 -6.98
CA LYS A 427 -8.54 -20.14 -7.42
C LYS A 427 -8.53 -20.30 -8.94
N ASP A 428 -8.88 -21.48 -9.43
CA ASP A 428 -9.08 -21.73 -10.86
C ASP A 428 -10.46 -21.25 -11.33
N GLU A 429 -10.79 -21.49 -12.61
CA GLU A 429 -12.08 -21.13 -13.22
C GLU A 429 -13.30 -21.76 -12.52
N LYS A 430 -13.11 -22.83 -11.74
CA LYS A 430 -14.16 -23.51 -10.97
C LYS A 430 -14.20 -23.07 -9.51
N GLY A 431 -13.41 -22.06 -9.15
CA GLY A 431 -13.26 -21.60 -7.77
C GLY A 431 -12.43 -22.53 -6.88
N ILE A 432 -11.77 -23.55 -7.44
CA ILE A 432 -10.97 -24.52 -6.69
C ILE A 432 -9.54 -23.97 -6.55
N ILE A 433 -9.02 -23.98 -5.33
CA ILE A 433 -7.63 -23.57 -5.07
C ILE A 433 -6.68 -24.61 -5.67
N LYS A 434 -5.78 -24.17 -6.55
CA LYS A 434 -4.80 -25.02 -7.22
C LYS A 434 -3.40 -24.39 -7.20
N LEU A 435 -2.39 -25.22 -7.00
CA LEU A 435 -0.99 -24.87 -7.25
C LEU A 435 -0.68 -25.05 -8.74
N MET A 436 -0.25 -23.97 -9.37
CA MET A 436 0.16 -23.88 -10.77
C MET A 436 1.65 -23.56 -10.81
N GLY A 437 2.48 -24.54 -10.43
CA GLY A 437 3.93 -24.41 -10.29
C GLY A 437 4.68 -24.03 -11.57
N ASP A 438 4.09 -24.27 -12.75
CA ASP A 438 4.66 -23.97 -14.06
C ASP A 438 4.10 -22.68 -14.70
N ALA A 439 3.14 -22.02 -14.04
CA ALA A 439 2.43 -20.88 -14.61
C ALA A 439 3.03 -19.54 -14.18
N ILE A 440 3.02 -18.58 -15.11
CA ILE A 440 3.27 -17.17 -14.85
C ILE A 440 1.95 -16.41 -15.04
N PHE A 441 1.63 -15.52 -14.12
CA PHE A 441 0.53 -14.55 -14.25
C PHE A 441 1.11 -13.14 -14.24
N LYS A 442 0.53 -12.26 -15.05
CA LYS A 442 0.92 -10.85 -15.11
C LYS A 442 -0.18 -9.94 -14.58
N SER A 443 0.20 -8.88 -13.90
CA SER A 443 -0.75 -7.86 -13.46
C SER A 443 -1.31 -7.09 -14.65
N VAL A 444 -2.42 -6.39 -14.47
CA VAL A 444 -2.81 -5.33 -15.39
C VAL A 444 -1.79 -4.19 -15.26
N PRO A 445 -1.37 -3.53 -16.36
CA PRO A 445 -0.45 -2.40 -16.26
C PRO A 445 -0.97 -1.33 -15.30
N ASN A 446 -0.11 -0.81 -14.43
CA ASN A 446 -0.45 0.13 -13.35
C ASN A 446 -1.36 -0.39 -12.24
N LYS A 447 -1.80 -1.65 -12.28
CA LYS A 447 -2.64 -2.25 -11.23
C LYS A 447 -1.92 -3.47 -10.67
N PHE A 448 -0.92 -3.20 -9.83
CA PHE A 448 0.11 -4.17 -9.42
C PHE A 448 -0.42 -5.36 -8.61
N ASP A 449 -1.64 -5.28 -8.07
CA ASP A 449 -2.30 -6.36 -7.33
C ASP A 449 -3.44 -7.04 -8.14
N THR A 450 -3.69 -6.58 -9.37
CA THR A 450 -4.76 -7.09 -10.24
C THR A 450 -4.20 -8.08 -11.25
N PHE A 451 -4.37 -9.38 -10.98
CA PHE A 451 -3.95 -10.54 -11.77
C PHE A 451 -5.16 -11.35 -12.27
N PRO A 452 -5.87 -10.88 -13.32
CA PRO A 452 -6.94 -11.64 -13.97
C PRO A 452 -6.48 -13.05 -14.36
N THR A 453 -7.39 -14.03 -14.31
CA THR A 453 -7.11 -15.40 -14.73
C THR A 453 -6.77 -15.46 -16.22
N SER A 454 -7.35 -14.56 -17.03
CA SER A 454 -7.01 -14.38 -18.45
C SER A 454 -5.57 -13.94 -18.71
N ASN A 455 -4.93 -13.26 -17.74
CA ASN A 455 -3.56 -12.74 -17.87
C ASN A 455 -2.50 -13.79 -17.53
N ARG A 456 -2.79 -15.04 -17.87
CA ARG A 456 -1.83 -16.14 -17.79
C ARG A 456 -0.89 -16.08 -18.99
N LEU A 457 0.41 -16.16 -18.73
CA LEU A 457 1.44 -16.22 -19.76
C LEU A 457 1.67 -17.67 -20.20
N GLU A 458 1.29 -18.00 -21.43
CA GLU A 458 1.35 -19.36 -21.99
C GLU A 458 2.52 -19.57 -22.95
N VAL A 459 3.75 -19.47 -22.45
CA VAL A 459 4.95 -19.48 -23.31
C VAL A 459 5.64 -20.86 -23.34
N ALA A 460 5.52 -21.65 -22.27
CA ALA A 460 5.99 -23.04 -22.21
C ALA A 460 5.16 -23.85 -21.18
N VAL A 461 4.04 -24.43 -21.63
CA VAL A 461 3.05 -25.07 -20.75
C VAL A 461 3.26 -26.60 -20.74
N ARG A 462 3.25 -27.24 -19.56
CA ARG A 462 3.31 -28.72 -19.35
C ARG A 462 4.65 -29.42 -19.64
N ASP A 463 5.78 -28.79 -19.36
CA ASP A 463 7.07 -29.51 -19.34
C ASP A 463 7.31 -30.33 -18.06
N GLY A 464 6.45 -30.17 -17.04
CA GLY A 464 6.50 -30.93 -15.78
C GLY A 464 7.51 -30.42 -14.76
N GLU A 465 8.12 -29.24 -15.00
CA GLU A 465 9.05 -28.59 -14.09
C GLU A 465 8.40 -27.36 -13.42
N ASN A 466 8.72 -27.14 -12.14
CA ASN A 466 8.27 -25.95 -11.42
C ASN A 466 9.16 -24.74 -11.72
N ILE A 467 8.60 -23.54 -11.63
CA ILE A 467 9.34 -22.28 -11.65
C ILE A 467 10.00 -22.08 -10.29
N VAL A 468 11.29 -21.76 -10.31
CA VAL A 468 12.09 -21.49 -9.11
C VAL A 468 12.32 -19.99 -8.93
N HIS A 469 12.59 -19.26 -10.01
CA HIS A 469 12.86 -17.82 -9.96
C HIS A 469 12.54 -17.12 -11.29
N LEU A 470 12.10 -15.86 -11.21
CA LEU A 470 11.98 -14.95 -12.35
C LEU A 470 12.88 -13.75 -12.12
N GLU A 471 13.66 -13.38 -13.12
CA GLU A 471 14.43 -12.13 -13.12
C GLU A 471 14.23 -11.39 -14.44
N THR A 472 14.33 -10.08 -14.41
CA THR A 472 14.19 -9.21 -15.58
C THR A 472 15.54 -8.64 -15.98
N TYR A 473 15.78 -8.59 -17.29
CA TYR A 473 16.87 -7.82 -17.85
C TYR A 473 16.36 -7.09 -19.08
N ALA A 474 16.27 -5.75 -18.99
CA ALA A 474 15.64 -4.90 -19.98
C ALA A 474 14.21 -5.37 -20.33
N ASP A 475 14.00 -5.76 -21.59
CA ASP A 475 12.74 -6.19 -22.20
C ASP A 475 12.58 -7.72 -22.24
N ARG A 476 13.29 -8.43 -21.35
CA ARG A 476 13.23 -9.89 -21.24
C ARG A 476 13.04 -10.35 -19.82
N ILE A 477 12.29 -11.44 -19.69
CA ILE A 477 12.14 -12.22 -18.46
C ILE A 477 12.95 -13.49 -18.62
N LEU A 478 13.85 -13.73 -17.67
CA LEU A 478 14.54 -15.00 -17.51
C LEU A 478 13.73 -15.83 -16.53
N GLN A 479 13.12 -16.90 -17.04
CA GLN A 479 12.36 -17.86 -16.24
C GLN A 479 13.28 -19.03 -15.90
N PHE A 480 13.67 -19.11 -14.63
CA PHE A 480 14.47 -20.20 -14.10
C PHE A 480 13.56 -21.27 -13.52
N LYS A 481 13.68 -22.47 -14.08
CA LYS A 481 13.04 -23.69 -13.59
C LYS A 481 14.10 -24.58 -12.93
N GLU A 482 13.68 -25.74 -12.42
CA GLU A 482 14.57 -26.68 -11.75
C GLU A 482 15.75 -27.13 -12.63
N LYS A 483 15.53 -27.36 -13.92
CA LYS A 483 16.56 -27.83 -14.86
C LYS A 483 16.66 -26.98 -16.14
N THR A 484 15.62 -26.25 -16.47
CA THR A 484 15.56 -25.47 -17.71
C THR A 484 15.53 -23.95 -17.42
N MET A 485 16.17 -23.16 -18.26
CA MET A 485 16.06 -21.70 -18.26
C MET A 485 15.44 -21.25 -19.58
N TYR A 486 14.40 -20.42 -19.50
CA TYR A 486 13.75 -19.80 -20.66
C TYR A 486 14.02 -18.30 -20.70
N ILE A 487 14.21 -17.77 -21.91
CA ILE A 487 14.19 -16.33 -22.15
C ILE A 487 12.86 -16.00 -22.81
N ILE A 488 12.09 -15.13 -22.18
CA ILE A 488 10.79 -14.66 -22.67
C ILE A 488 10.94 -13.19 -23.04
N ASN A 489 10.63 -12.85 -24.29
CA ASN A 489 10.64 -11.47 -24.74
C ASN A 489 9.34 -10.77 -24.39
N ILE A 490 9.43 -9.58 -23.80
CA ILE A 490 8.29 -8.74 -23.37
C ILE A 490 8.31 -7.34 -23.99
N SER A 491 9.09 -7.15 -25.07
CA SER A 491 9.23 -5.85 -25.75
C SER A 491 8.01 -5.43 -26.57
N GLN A 492 7.17 -6.40 -26.93
CA GLN A 492 5.99 -6.21 -27.77
C GLN A 492 4.71 -6.42 -26.96
N ASN A 493 3.57 -6.08 -27.57
CA ASN A 493 2.25 -6.29 -26.96
C ASN A 493 1.91 -7.77 -26.69
N ILE A 494 2.66 -8.70 -27.30
CA ILE A 494 2.51 -10.15 -27.11
C ILE A 494 3.87 -10.69 -26.69
N GLU A 495 3.91 -11.34 -25.54
CA GLU A 495 5.08 -12.01 -25.03
C GLU A 495 5.30 -13.36 -25.73
N PHE A 496 6.56 -13.72 -26.00
CA PHE A 496 6.89 -14.99 -26.67
C PHE A 496 8.19 -15.61 -26.17
N LEU A 497 8.33 -16.92 -26.36
CA LEU A 497 9.55 -17.67 -26.01
C LEU A 497 10.65 -17.28 -27.00
N GLU A 498 11.69 -16.63 -26.52
CA GLU A 498 12.83 -16.26 -27.34
C GLU A 498 13.82 -17.42 -27.45
N ASP A 499 14.21 -18.01 -26.31
CA ASP A 499 15.20 -19.09 -26.28
C ASP A 499 14.96 -20.08 -25.12
N THR A 500 15.52 -21.28 -25.27
CA THR A 500 15.46 -22.37 -24.28
C THR A 500 16.84 -22.96 -24.02
N TYR A 501 17.24 -22.96 -22.76
CA TYR A 501 18.51 -23.51 -22.30
C TYR A 501 18.28 -24.67 -21.31
N LYS A 502 18.42 -25.89 -21.81
CA LYS A 502 18.30 -27.11 -20.98
C LYS A 502 19.54 -27.29 -20.12
N PHE A 503 19.36 -27.85 -18.93
CA PHE A 503 20.41 -28.07 -17.92
C PHE A 503 21.04 -26.79 -17.35
N MET A 504 20.42 -25.64 -17.60
CA MET A 504 20.82 -24.32 -17.09
C MET A 504 19.80 -23.75 -16.09
N GLY A 505 18.93 -24.59 -15.52
CA GLY A 505 18.03 -24.21 -14.41
C GLY A 505 18.77 -24.04 -13.07
N VAL A 506 18.01 -23.73 -12.01
CA VAL A 506 18.52 -23.46 -10.67
C VAL A 506 17.73 -24.22 -9.61
N LYS A 507 18.38 -24.58 -8.49
CA LYS A 507 17.75 -25.30 -7.36
C LYS A 507 17.03 -24.37 -6.38
N ASN A 508 17.49 -23.13 -6.27
CA ASN A 508 17.00 -22.15 -5.31
C ASN A 508 17.08 -20.72 -5.90
N PRO A 509 16.30 -19.76 -5.39
CA PRO A 509 16.32 -18.38 -5.90
C PRO A 509 17.64 -17.63 -5.66
N ALA A 510 18.36 -17.93 -4.57
CA ALA A 510 19.63 -17.28 -4.24
C ALA A 510 20.77 -17.68 -5.20
N ALA A 511 20.55 -18.66 -6.07
CA ALA A 511 21.44 -19.05 -7.15
C ALA A 511 21.36 -18.12 -8.39
N VAL A 512 20.62 -17.01 -8.32
CA VAL A 512 20.52 -15.99 -9.38
C VAL A 512 20.90 -14.62 -8.81
N ALA A 513 21.69 -13.85 -9.55
CA ALA A 513 22.07 -12.49 -9.20
C ALA A 513 21.98 -11.55 -10.42
N LYS A 514 21.32 -10.42 -10.23
CA LYS A 514 21.32 -9.33 -11.20
C LYS A 514 22.63 -8.53 -11.08
N THR A 515 23.16 -8.11 -12.22
CA THR A 515 24.44 -7.40 -12.32
C THR A 515 24.31 -6.26 -13.33
N ASP A 516 25.28 -5.33 -13.33
CA ASP A 516 25.36 -4.26 -14.34
C ASP A 516 25.60 -4.79 -15.75
N PHE A 517 26.02 -6.06 -15.88
CA PHE A 517 26.37 -6.69 -17.14
C PHE A 517 25.28 -7.63 -17.66
N GLY A 518 24.23 -7.87 -16.89
CA GLY A 518 23.34 -9.01 -17.16
C GLY A 518 22.84 -9.72 -15.92
N VAL A 519 22.23 -10.88 -16.12
CA VAL A 519 21.81 -11.78 -15.04
C VAL A 519 22.78 -12.95 -14.99
N ALA A 520 23.39 -13.16 -13.84
CA ALA A 520 24.29 -14.27 -13.58
C ALA A 520 23.58 -15.33 -12.73
N TRP A 521 23.86 -16.60 -12.96
CA TRP A 521 23.31 -17.68 -12.14
C TRP A 521 24.25 -18.88 -12.06
N VAL A 522 24.00 -19.75 -11.09
CA VAL A 522 24.82 -20.93 -10.80
C VAL A 522 23.98 -22.19 -10.66
N ASN A 523 24.51 -23.31 -11.15
CA ASN A 523 24.09 -24.65 -10.78
C ASN A 523 25.31 -25.59 -10.70
N ASP A 524 25.06 -26.88 -10.46
CA ASP A 524 26.08 -27.92 -10.34
C ASP A 524 26.82 -28.23 -11.66
N VAL A 525 26.31 -27.73 -12.79
CA VAL A 525 26.91 -27.89 -14.13
C VAL A 525 27.76 -26.68 -14.51
N GLY A 526 27.40 -25.47 -14.09
CA GLY A 526 28.12 -24.26 -14.49
C GLY A 526 27.72 -22.98 -13.78
N CYS A 527 28.47 -21.92 -14.08
CA CYS A 527 28.13 -20.54 -13.75
C CYS A 527 27.94 -19.76 -15.05
N TYR A 528 26.79 -19.14 -15.22
CA TYR A 528 26.37 -18.54 -16.48
C TYR A 528 26.09 -17.06 -16.32
N LEU A 529 26.21 -16.31 -17.42
CA LEU A 529 25.84 -14.92 -17.52
C LEU A 529 25.04 -14.70 -18.80
N TYR A 530 23.88 -14.09 -18.67
CA TYR A 530 23.11 -13.55 -19.79
C TYR A 530 23.35 -12.06 -19.89
N ASP A 531 24.01 -11.61 -20.97
CA ASP A 531 24.45 -10.22 -21.16
C ASP A 531 23.43 -9.32 -21.88
N GLY A 532 22.20 -9.79 -22.07
CA GLY A 532 21.20 -9.13 -22.90
C GLY A 532 21.27 -9.49 -24.37
N GLN A 533 22.17 -10.40 -24.79
CA GLN A 533 22.20 -10.91 -26.16
C GLN A 533 22.39 -12.43 -26.18
N SER A 534 23.25 -12.95 -25.31
CA SER A 534 23.61 -14.36 -25.31
C SER A 534 23.93 -14.86 -23.91
N VAL A 535 23.79 -16.18 -23.72
CA VAL A 535 24.21 -16.86 -22.50
C VAL A 535 25.64 -17.37 -22.65
N THR A 536 26.53 -16.97 -21.75
CA THR A 536 27.93 -17.42 -21.70
C THR A 536 28.20 -18.20 -20.42
N ASN A 537 28.90 -19.35 -20.53
CA ASN A 537 29.41 -20.07 -19.37
C ASN A 537 30.74 -19.46 -18.90
N LEU A 538 30.76 -18.93 -17.68
CA LEU A 538 31.90 -18.23 -17.07
C LEU A 538 33.02 -19.18 -16.61
N LEU A 539 32.79 -20.49 -16.60
CA LEU A 539 33.82 -21.50 -16.33
C LEU A 539 34.74 -21.75 -17.53
N GLU A 540 34.41 -21.20 -18.69
CA GLU A 540 35.17 -21.37 -19.92
C GLU A 540 35.81 -20.05 -20.36
N LYS A 541 37.09 -20.10 -20.74
CA LYS A 541 37.82 -18.95 -21.29
C LYS A 541 38.63 -19.37 -22.50
N ASN A 542 38.37 -18.74 -23.65
CA ASN A 542 39.04 -19.03 -24.92
C ASN A 542 38.98 -20.53 -25.31
N GLY A 543 37.83 -21.18 -25.09
CA GLY A 543 37.62 -22.60 -25.37
C GLY A 543 38.34 -23.56 -24.42
N LYS A 544 38.85 -23.07 -23.28
CA LYS A 544 39.44 -23.90 -22.22
C LYS A 544 38.62 -23.77 -20.94
N LYS A 545 38.43 -24.90 -20.25
CA LYS A 545 37.86 -24.93 -18.91
C LYS A 545 38.85 -24.34 -17.92
N VAL A 546 38.44 -23.30 -17.20
CA VAL A 546 39.22 -22.64 -16.16
C VAL A 546 39.12 -23.42 -14.85
N ILE A 547 37.96 -24.02 -14.60
CA ILE A 547 37.68 -24.94 -13.49
C ILE A 547 37.21 -26.27 -14.09
N SER A 548 37.66 -27.41 -13.56
CA SER A 548 37.24 -28.72 -14.05
C SER A 548 35.80 -29.05 -13.64
N ASP A 549 35.05 -29.77 -14.47
CA ASP A 549 33.66 -30.15 -14.19
C ASP A 549 33.52 -30.87 -12.85
N THR A 550 34.44 -31.79 -12.53
CA THR A 550 34.44 -32.51 -11.26
C THR A 550 34.63 -31.58 -10.08
N THR A 551 35.56 -30.62 -10.18
CA THR A 551 35.80 -29.63 -9.11
C THR A 551 34.57 -28.74 -8.91
N TRP A 552 33.94 -28.29 -9.99
CA TRP A 552 32.76 -27.42 -9.92
C TRP A 552 31.55 -28.16 -9.37
N GLN A 553 31.27 -29.35 -9.90
CA GLN A 553 30.15 -30.17 -9.48
C GLN A 553 30.29 -30.55 -8.00
N SER A 554 31.49 -30.86 -7.51
CA SER A 554 31.70 -31.11 -6.09
C SER A 554 31.46 -29.87 -5.21
N PHE A 555 31.65 -28.66 -5.74
CA PHE A 555 31.45 -27.39 -5.03
C PHE A 555 29.99 -26.90 -5.07
N ALA A 556 29.27 -27.10 -6.18
CA ALA A 556 27.91 -26.58 -6.37
C ALA A 556 26.82 -27.66 -6.29
N ASN A 557 27.12 -28.84 -5.73
CA ASN A 557 26.16 -29.95 -5.60
C ASN A 557 25.12 -29.76 -4.49
N LEU A 558 25.37 -28.91 -3.50
CA LEU A 558 24.46 -28.59 -2.39
C LEU A 558 23.45 -27.50 -2.84
N THR A 559 23.37 -26.40 -2.08
CA THR A 559 22.48 -25.26 -2.33
C THR A 559 23.30 -24.01 -2.62
N PRO A 560 23.92 -23.90 -3.82
CA PRO A 560 24.80 -22.79 -4.12
C PRO A 560 24.03 -21.47 -4.18
N MET A 561 24.70 -20.39 -3.81
CA MET A 561 24.18 -19.03 -3.91
C MET A 561 25.17 -18.14 -4.66
N ILE A 562 24.69 -17.08 -5.30
CA ILE A 562 25.51 -16.11 -6.03
C ILE A 562 25.14 -14.68 -5.64
N GLY A 563 26.15 -13.81 -5.56
CA GLY A 563 25.98 -12.38 -5.29
C GLY A 563 26.88 -11.54 -6.18
N TYR A 564 26.49 -10.30 -6.43
CA TYR A 564 27.28 -9.33 -7.19
C TYR A 564 27.77 -8.23 -6.25
N ILE A 565 29.08 -7.95 -6.28
CA ILE A 565 29.73 -6.89 -5.50
C ILE A 565 29.94 -5.69 -6.45
N PRO A 566 29.05 -4.67 -6.44
CA PRO A 566 29.06 -3.63 -7.47
C PRO A 566 30.34 -2.80 -7.45
N LYS A 567 30.81 -2.42 -6.25
CA LYS A 567 32.03 -1.62 -6.06
C LYS A 567 33.29 -2.25 -6.68
N LYS A 568 33.34 -3.58 -6.77
CA LYS A 568 34.48 -4.32 -7.34
C LYS A 568 34.18 -4.92 -8.70
N ARG A 569 32.92 -4.94 -9.13
CA ARG A 569 32.45 -5.64 -10.34
C ARG A 569 32.83 -7.13 -10.31
N GLN A 570 32.55 -7.77 -9.17
CA GLN A 570 32.90 -9.16 -8.91
C GLN A 570 31.65 -9.97 -8.58
N LEU A 571 31.62 -11.23 -9.00
CA LEU A 571 30.63 -12.20 -8.53
C LEU A 571 31.25 -13.02 -7.39
N ILE A 572 30.47 -13.27 -6.35
CA ILE A 572 30.77 -14.26 -5.31
C ILE A 572 29.81 -15.43 -5.48
N VAL A 573 30.33 -16.64 -5.46
CA VAL A 573 29.55 -17.88 -5.46
C VAL A 573 29.87 -18.62 -4.17
N VAL A 574 28.87 -18.96 -3.39
CA VAL A 574 28.98 -19.75 -2.16
C VAL A 574 28.53 -21.17 -2.42
N GLU A 575 29.23 -22.13 -1.82
CA GLU A 575 28.96 -23.57 -1.94
C GLU A 575 27.55 -23.96 -1.47
N ASP A 576 27.17 -23.51 -0.28
CA ASP A 576 25.94 -23.89 0.37
C ASP A 576 25.40 -22.76 1.26
N CYS A 577 24.12 -22.42 1.10
CA CYS A 577 23.44 -21.44 1.93
C CYS A 577 22.43 -22.06 2.91
N SER A 578 22.25 -23.38 2.90
CA SER A 578 21.23 -24.07 3.73
C SER A 578 21.82 -25.04 4.75
N ASN A 579 23.13 -24.92 5.05
CA ASN A 579 23.85 -25.72 6.04
C ASN A 579 23.63 -27.24 5.91
N GLN A 580 23.64 -27.75 4.69
CA GLN A 580 23.46 -29.18 4.36
C GLN A 580 24.79 -29.94 4.28
N GLY A 581 25.83 -29.43 4.95
CA GLY A 581 27.18 -30.02 4.96
C GLY A 581 28.18 -29.32 4.03
N GLY A 582 28.03 -28.00 3.85
CA GLY A 582 29.03 -27.15 3.22
C GLY A 582 30.31 -27.01 4.05
N THR A 583 31.23 -26.19 3.56
CA THR A 583 32.50 -25.86 4.26
C THR A 583 32.73 -24.35 4.41
N GLY A 584 31.73 -23.54 4.10
CA GLY A 584 31.90 -22.09 3.91
C GLY A 584 32.83 -21.72 2.73
N SER A 585 33.05 -22.64 1.78
CA SER A 585 33.83 -22.38 0.57
C SER A 585 33.14 -21.36 -0.33
N ALA A 586 33.93 -20.48 -0.95
CA ALA A 586 33.43 -19.55 -1.97
C ALA A 586 34.40 -19.39 -3.15
N TYR A 587 33.84 -19.05 -4.32
CA TYR A 587 34.58 -18.61 -5.49
C TYR A 587 34.26 -17.14 -5.79
N LEU A 588 35.31 -16.37 -6.12
CA LEU A 588 35.18 -15.01 -6.64
C LEU A 588 35.52 -14.98 -8.12
N TYR A 589 34.64 -14.40 -8.91
CA TYR A 589 34.88 -14.13 -10.32
C TYR A 589 35.01 -12.62 -10.53
N ASP A 590 36.10 -12.21 -11.17
CA ASP A 590 36.30 -10.82 -11.56
C ASP A 590 35.83 -10.61 -13.01
N MET A 591 34.83 -9.74 -13.18
CA MET A 591 34.21 -9.48 -14.48
C MET A 591 35.17 -8.80 -15.46
N VAL A 592 36.19 -8.08 -14.96
CA VAL A 592 37.14 -7.31 -15.77
C VAL A 592 38.28 -8.20 -16.26
N THR A 593 38.93 -8.93 -15.35
CA THR A 593 40.06 -9.81 -15.70
C THR A 593 39.59 -11.17 -16.24
N ARG A 594 38.30 -11.50 -16.04
CA ARG A 594 37.68 -12.79 -16.38
C ARG A 594 38.46 -13.94 -15.75
N SER A 595 38.70 -13.86 -14.45
CA SER A 595 39.46 -14.86 -13.69
C SER A 595 38.73 -15.27 -12.42
N TRP A 596 38.91 -16.53 -12.04
CA TRP A 596 38.38 -17.11 -10.83
C TRP A 596 39.46 -17.16 -9.73
N VAL A 597 39.04 -16.91 -8.49
CA VAL A 597 39.84 -17.11 -7.28
C VAL A 597 38.98 -17.91 -6.30
N LYS A 598 39.53 -19.01 -5.75
CA LYS A 598 38.88 -19.72 -4.64
C LYS A 598 39.25 -19.05 -3.33
N ALA A 599 38.26 -18.71 -2.50
CA ALA A 599 38.48 -18.35 -1.12
C ALA A 599 38.84 -19.61 -0.29
N GLN A 600 39.59 -19.41 0.80
CA GLN A 600 39.76 -20.47 1.79
C GLN A 600 38.44 -20.68 2.55
N ASP A 601 38.18 -21.93 2.91
CA ASP A 601 37.03 -22.39 3.68
C ASP A 601 36.87 -21.53 4.97
N ASP A 602 35.62 -21.21 5.34
CA ASP A 602 35.23 -20.45 6.54
C ASP A 602 35.96 -19.09 6.74
N THR A 603 36.53 -18.52 5.68
CA THR A 603 37.31 -17.26 5.79
C THR A 603 36.45 -16.01 5.63
N PHE A 604 35.42 -16.08 4.79
CA PHE A 604 34.55 -14.94 4.46
C PHE A 604 33.07 -15.25 4.58
N ILE A 605 32.71 -16.53 4.49
CA ILE A 605 31.34 -17.01 4.55
C ILE A 605 31.30 -18.07 5.65
N PRO A 606 30.47 -17.88 6.68
CA PRO A 606 30.35 -18.87 7.74
C PRO A 606 29.69 -20.15 7.21
N ASP A 607 30.09 -21.28 7.77
CA ASP A 607 29.46 -22.57 7.52
C ASP A 607 28.14 -22.71 8.31
N GLU A 608 27.17 -21.86 7.98
CA GLU A 608 25.87 -21.73 8.67
C GLU A 608 24.75 -21.55 7.65
N GLU A 609 23.49 -21.51 8.12
CA GLU A 609 22.37 -21.12 7.27
C GLU A 609 22.45 -19.61 6.96
N LEU A 610 22.29 -19.27 5.68
CA LEU A 610 22.46 -17.92 5.17
C LEU A 610 21.18 -17.41 4.50
N THR A 611 20.87 -16.13 4.67
CA THR A 611 19.88 -15.45 3.83
C THR A 611 20.40 -15.32 2.40
N ASN A 612 19.55 -14.89 1.47
CA ASN A 612 20.00 -14.42 0.16
C ASN A 612 20.95 -13.21 0.31
N PHE A 613 21.80 -13.01 -0.71
CA PHE A 613 22.56 -11.77 -0.84
C PHE A 613 21.65 -10.65 -1.31
N ILE A 614 21.78 -9.48 -0.69
CA ILE A 614 21.15 -8.23 -1.13
C ILE A 614 22.21 -7.13 -1.21
N VAL A 615 21.99 -6.15 -2.10
CA VAL A 615 22.82 -4.96 -2.17
C VAL A 615 22.13 -3.86 -1.38
N ASP A 616 22.80 -3.30 -0.38
CA ASP A 616 22.27 -2.22 0.44
C ASP A 616 22.33 -0.86 -0.29
N TRP A 617 21.80 0.19 0.35
CA TRP A 617 21.80 1.56 -0.18
C TRP A 617 23.21 2.15 -0.40
N ASN A 618 24.24 1.57 0.22
CA ASN A 618 25.65 1.94 0.06
C ASN A 618 26.37 1.14 -1.03
N ASN A 619 25.66 0.28 -1.77
CA ASN A 619 26.22 -0.66 -2.73
C ASN A 619 27.15 -1.71 -2.11
N ASP A 620 26.94 -2.04 -0.84
CA ASP A 620 27.60 -3.16 -0.18
C ASP A 620 26.74 -4.41 -0.28
N LEU A 621 27.38 -5.54 -0.55
CA LEU A 621 26.72 -6.84 -0.58
C LEU A 621 26.59 -7.34 0.86
N VAL A 622 25.35 -7.56 1.31
CA VAL A 622 25.02 -7.99 2.66
C VAL A 622 24.19 -9.27 2.65
N PHE A 623 24.33 -10.05 3.71
CA PHE A 623 23.55 -11.24 4.02
C PHE A 623 23.50 -11.36 5.55
N ALA A 624 22.55 -12.13 6.07
CA ALA A 624 22.52 -12.54 7.46
C ALA A 624 22.80 -14.04 7.57
N ASP A 625 23.35 -14.44 8.70
CA ASP A 625 23.60 -15.82 9.08
C ASP A 625 22.93 -16.10 10.44
N ASN A 626 22.72 -17.38 10.75
CA ASN A 626 22.21 -17.81 12.05
C ASN A 626 23.34 -18.24 13.01
N SER A 627 24.44 -17.48 13.07
CA SER A 627 25.52 -17.79 14.01
C SER A 627 25.26 -17.19 15.39
N ASN A 628 25.14 -18.05 16.41
CA ASN A 628 25.05 -17.66 17.83
C ASN A 628 26.37 -17.12 18.42
N ASN A 629 27.32 -16.62 17.60
CA ASN A 629 28.69 -16.37 18.04
C ASN A 629 29.09 -14.89 17.94
N ILE A 630 29.03 -14.22 19.10
CA ILE A 630 29.26 -12.78 19.32
C ILE A 630 30.71 -12.34 19.01
N LEU A 631 31.67 -13.27 18.89
CA LEU A 631 33.08 -12.95 18.57
C LEU A 631 33.41 -13.26 17.11
N LYS A 632 33.47 -12.22 16.28
CA LYS A 632 33.77 -12.32 14.83
C LYS A 632 35.25 -12.53 14.49
N SER A 633 36.11 -12.73 15.49
CA SER A 633 37.55 -13.00 15.30
C SER A 633 38.07 -13.81 16.47
N ASN A 634 38.78 -14.91 16.16
CA ASN A 634 39.45 -15.76 17.15
C ASN A 634 40.83 -15.24 17.56
N ARG A 635 41.24 -14.06 17.06
CA ARG A 635 42.49 -13.38 17.44
C ARG A 635 42.23 -12.24 18.40
N ILE A 636 42.37 -12.53 19.68
CA ILE A 636 42.22 -11.55 20.75
C ILE A 636 43.52 -10.78 20.93
N MET A 637 43.44 -9.46 20.79
CA MET A 637 44.54 -8.52 20.94
C MET A 637 44.60 -7.94 22.35
N SER A 638 43.47 -7.83 23.05
CA SER A 638 43.42 -7.33 24.42
C SER A 638 42.24 -7.89 25.21
N PHE A 639 42.41 -7.99 26.53
CA PHE A 639 41.34 -8.31 27.47
C PHE A 639 41.47 -7.40 28.71
N SER A 640 40.36 -6.88 29.23
CA SER A 640 40.35 -6.07 30.45
C SER A 640 38.99 -6.17 31.15
N GLU A 641 38.98 -6.36 32.46
CA GLU A 641 37.74 -6.31 33.25
C GLU A 641 37.56 -4.92 33.88
N ASP A 642 36.36 -4.35 33.84
CA ASP A 642 36.06 -3.07 34.48
C ASP A 642 35.50 -3.22 35.91
N SER A 643 35.37 -2.09 36.61
CA SER A 643 34.90 -2.06 38.00
C SER A 643 33.43 -2.48 38.18
N LYS A 644 32.69 -2.71 37.10
CA LYS A 644 31.30 -3.17 37.10
C LYS A 644 31.17 -4.67 36.81
N GLY A 645 32.27 -5.35 36.46
CA GLY A 645 32.30 -6.77 36.16
C GLY A 645 32.14 -7.10 34.66
N TYR A 646 32.26 -6.11 33.77
CA TYR A 646 32.30 -6.36 32.33
C TYR A 646 33.71 -6.74 31.90
N ILE A 647 33.83 -7.83 31.13
CA ILE A 647 35.04 -8.20 30.41
C ILE A 647 35.03 -7.54 29.03
N TRP A 648 35.94 -6.61 28.80
CA TRP A 648 36.20 -5.99 27.52
C TRP A 648 37.22 -6.81 26.72
N ILE A 649 36.90 -7.16 25.48
CA ILE A 649 37.68 -8.03 24.59
C ILE A 649 37.99 -7.27 23.30
N GLY A 650 39.24 -6.87 23.10
CA GLY A 650 39.69 -6.25 21.84
C GLY A 650 40.19 -7.31 20.87
N SER A 651 39.68 -7.31 19.65
CA SER A 651 40.02 -8.27 18.60
C SER A 651 40.85 -7.63 17.47
N PHE A 652 41.58 -8.46 16.71
CA PHE A 652 42.34 -7.98 15.56
C PHE A 652 41.40 -7.66 14.40
N LEU A 653 41.41 -6.40 13.91
CA LEU A 653 40.62 -5.86 12.79
C LEU A 653 39.10 -5.81 12.96
N THR A 654 38.52 -6.46 13.98
CA THR A 654 37.06 -6.61 14.10
C THR A 654 36.46 -5.94 15.35
N GLY A 655 37.22 -5.10 16.06
CA GLY A 655 36.70 -4.17 17.07
C GLY A 655 36.81 -4.62 18.54
N LEU A 656 36.13 -3.90 19.44
CA LEU A 656 36.10 -4.09 20.89
C LEU A 656 34.72 -4.58 21.33
N TYR A 657 34.69 -5.67 22.08
CA TYR A 657 33.48 -6.34 22.59
C TYR A 657 33.42 -6.20 24.12
N SER A 658 32.23 -6.31 24.72
CA SER A 658 32.04 -6.36 26.17
C SER A 658 31.17 -7.56 26.55
N TYR A 659 31.56 -8.28 27.59
CA TYR A 659 30.85 -9.45 28.14
C TYR A 659 30.50 -9.20 29.61
N ASP A 660 29.23 -9.30 29.98
CA ASP A 660 28.78 -9.19 31.37
C ASP A 660 28.96 -10.53 32.07
N LEU A 661 29.61 -10.55 33.24
CA LEU A 661 29.77 -11.77 34.04
C LEU A 661 28.50 -12.13 34.84
N LYS A 662 27.46 -11.28 34.85
CA LYS A 662 26.23 -11.49 35.64
C LYS A 662 25.13 -12.26 34.95
#